data_AF-A0A961D850-F1
#
_entry.id   AF-A0A961D850-F1
#
_cell.length_a   1.000
_cell.length_b   1.000
_cell.length_c   1.000
_cell.angle_alpha   90.00
_cell.angle_beta   90.00
_cell.angle_gamma   90.00
#
_symmetry.space_group_name_H-M   'P 1'
#
loop_
_entity.id
_entity.type
_entity.pdbx_description
1 polymer ?
#
loop_
_entity_poly.entity_id
_entity_poly.type
_entity_poly.pdbx_seq_one_letter_code
_entity_poly.pdbx_strand_id
1 'polypeptide(L)'
;MLRLLAFLTLGVGGISAQQVTTRSDNVAKELNEWFVNGTAAGLKAITYENRDGQHSPLNTALYPQLQVFKGAANEKGAATHLRAQPTIGNCSMASAATQLGCLPRLYMMDPGGSRFLAQQYLANNLFIYPEHQDYDIGANGVGGYGDMLPANTPCLIISQGSSFSDQPFLQALLSATAAFPPDTQKLLIEKHLLMPTLQSVFRRSNKMVQTPEDYFTGKAHPPVFDGTLIDEEKMVRIAHEMTPEKIPALAVLHVIEETQIEEGKNYFELPTSHPWKLADTPVFISRILRGNEAEHGMLIGFEKTLSLVKAPLQMRATILQGDPRFVHIDSEPGGNVMRLRVRWAPPVIAATGIRSHRIDIGVFADNGASISAPAIISFYMLPNEMHFYDSKGRVSEVHYQTHNPDFGLPPTDTDPRWVKIFLAFSLKDNDLRGRLLDQILTPAERGGLQGRYLALKPQLDALTAAEQDDQRKEEAAKMRTKLGESIHLALKASVADKSDLTVRAAIEKVLNVIGNFHAFYLGSQRELEALAAASTKSSAVADVRAEIHRLTMQGVLIETASGQVDTMSPPDKLSLGERYMLRGLNLTLLSQVLFPEVLDRSTAPAYVSPRLTTPKQWRDVYRYDPDSGKLLGWIRYTKARLFNFDAEGRFLPDGPGGKAVPVVYLMDDNGTLTWQPQAAPAVVSPK
;
A
#
# COMPACT_ATOMS: atom_id res chain seq x y z
N MET A 1 43.46 -24.80 -80.70
CA MET A 1 43.22 -25.66 -79.52
C MET A 1 43.98 -25.06 -78.34
N LEU A 2 43.29 -24.85 -77.22
CA LEU A 2 43.76 -24.26 -75.94
C LEU A 2 44.14 -22.76 -75.92
N ARG A 3 43.35 -21.97 -75.17
CA ARG A 3 43.83 -21.00 -74.17
C ARG A 3 42.71 -20.63 -73.17
N LEU A 4 43.07 -20.75 -71.88
CA LEU A 4 42.67 -20.07 -70.63
C LEU A 4 41.33 -19.28 -70.58
N LEU A 5 40.43 -19.38 -69.60
CA LEU A 5 40.43 -19.36 -68.11
C LEU A 5 39.75 -18.08 -67.59
N ALA A 6 38.99 -18.25 -66.50
CA ALA A 6 38.45 -17.26 -65.56
C ALA A 6 37.14 -16.52 -65.94
N PHE A 7 36.07 -16.80 -65.17
CA PHE A 7 35.19 -15.76 -64.65
C PHE A 7 34.37 -16.21 -63.41
N LEU A 8 34.45 -15.36 -62.37
CA LEU A 8 33.45 -15.00 -61.35
C LEU A 8 33.04 -16.00 -60.24
N THR A 9 33.79 -15.98 -59.14
CA THR A 9 33.23 -16.05 -57.78
C THR A 9 32.98 -14.63 -57.26
N LEU A 10 31.72 -14.18 -57.27
CA LEU A 10 31.28 -12.99 -56.54
C LEU A 10 31.13 -13.35 -55.06
N GLY A 11 32.03 -12.84 -54.23
CA GLY A 11 31.91 -12.88 -52.78
C GLY A 11 30.78 -11.96 -52.32
N VAL A 12 29.72 -12.54 -51.77
CA VAL A 12 28.76 -11.82 -50.94
C VAL A 12 29.40 -11.68 -49.55
N GLY A 13 30.10 -10.57 -49.34
CA GLY A 13 30.48 -10.12 -48.00
C GLY A 13 29.24 -9.63 -47.27
N GLY A 14 28.45 -10.56 -46.74
CA GLY A 14 27.36 -10.25 -45.83
C GLY A 14 27.93 -9.76 -44.51
N ILE A 15 27.81 -8.45 -44.25
CA ILE A 15 27.92 -7.93 -42.88
C ILE A 15 26.77 -8.57 -42.12
N SER A 16 27.03 -9.67 -41.40
CA SER A 16 26.03 -10.28 -40.53
C SER A 16 25.59 -9.22 -39.52
N ALA A 17 24.35 -8.74 -39.65
CA ALA A 17 23.79 -7.84 -38.65
C ALA A 17 23.90 -8.52 -37.29
N GLN A 18 24.45 -7.81 -36.29
CA GLN A 18 24.59 -8.32 -34.94
C GLN A 18 23.21 -8.73 -34.42
N GLN A 19 23.08 -9.93 -33.85
CA GLN A 19 21.85 -10.44 -33.26
C GLN A 19 21.27 -9.43 -32.24
N VAL A 20 19.96 -9.45 -32.00
CA VAL A 20 19.34 -8.61 -30.96
C VAL A 20 19.75 -9.11 -29.58
N THR A 21 19.73 -10.43 -29.38
CA THR A 21 20.11 -11.10 -28.12
C THR A 21 20.77 -12.45 -28.39
N THR A 22 21.66 -12.89 -27.49
CA THR A 22 22.30 -14.22 -27.52
C THR A 22 21.66 -15.23 -26.56
N ARG A 23 20.53 -14.86 -25.94
CA ARG A 23 19.69 -15.79 -25.16
C ARG A 23 19.23 -16.97 -26.04
N SER A 24 18.95 -18.11 -25.40
CA SER A 24 18.62 -19.37 -26.09
C SER A 24 17.15 -19.79 -25.98
N ASP A 25 16.33 -19.03 -25.26
CA ASP A 25 14.90 -19.26 -25.11
C ASP A 25 14.10 -18.92 -26.38
N ASN A 26 12.81 -19.25 -26.39
CA ASN A 26 11.94 -19.08 -27.57
C ASN A 26 11.76 -17.60 -27.95
N VAL A 27 11.62 -16.71 -26.96
CA VAL A 27 11.50 -15.27 -27.22
C VAL A 27 12.74 -14.75 -27.95
N ALA A 28 13.93 -15.17 -27.53
CA ALA A 28 15.18 -14.79 -28.18
C ALA A 28 15.26 -15.26 -29.65
N LYS A 29 14.77 -16.47 -29.95
CA LYS A 29 14.71 -17.00 -31.32
C LYS A 29 13.79 -16.16 -32.19
N GLU A 30 12.58 -15.87 -31.72
CA GLU A 30 11.60 -15.07 -32.45
C GLU A 30 12.10 -13.65 -32.70
N LEU A 31 12.65 -12.98 -31.67
CA LEU A 31 13.20 -11.63 -31.80
C LEU A 31 14.31 -11.55 -32.84
N ASN A 32 15.24 -12.50 -32.82
CA ASN A 32 16.34 -12.55 -33.78
C ASN A 32 15.82 -12.82 -35.20
N GLU A 33 14.85 -13.72 -35.37
CA GLU A 33 14.21 -13.98 -36.65
C GLU A 33 13.47 -12.75 -37.19
N TRP A 34 12.64 -12.11 -36.38
CA TRP A 34 11.92 -10.89 -36.76
C TRP A 34 12.86 -9.74 -37.13
N PHE A 35 13.99 -9.61 -36.43
CA PHE A 35 15.01 -8.62 -36.74
C PHE A 35 15.73 -8.92 -38.06
N VAL A 36 16.11 -10.18 -38.31
CA VAL A 36 16.71 -10.60 -39.59
C VAL A 36 15.74 -10.34 -40.75
N ASN A 37 14.44 -10.57 -40.53
CA ASN A 37 13.38 -10.29 -41.50
C ASN A 37 13.03 -8.80 -41.63
N GLY A 38 13.66 -7.92 -40.84
CA GLY A 38 13.42 -6.46 -40.87
C GLY A 38 12.08 -6.01 -40.28
N THR A 39 11.39 -6.89 -39.54
CA THR A 39 10.08 -6.63 -38.94
C THR A 39 10.14 -6.22 -37.46
N ALA A 40 11.31 -6.34 -36.83
CA ALA A 40 11.58 -5.85 -35.47
C ALA A 40 12.72 -4.82 -35.48
N ALA A 41 12.64 -3.82 -34.62
CA ALA A 41 13.56 -2.69 -34.57
C ALA A 41 14.93 -3.04 -33.95
N GLY A 42 14.97 -4.02 -33.04
CA GLY A 42 16.16 -4.30 -32.23
C GLY A 42 16.41 -3.26 -31.13
N LEU A 43 17.62 -3.26 -30.57
CA LEU A 43 17.96 -2.48 -29.36
C LEU A 43 18.92 -1.31 -29.61
N LYS A 44 19.31 -1.04 -30.86
CA LYS A 44 20.33 -0.01 -31.17
C LYS A 44 19.98 1.39 -30.66
N ALA A 45 18.69 1.73 -30.58
CA ALA A 45 18.22 3.03 -30.10
C ALA A 45 18.05 3.10 -28.57
N ILE A 46 18.27 2.00 -27.86
CA ILE A 46 17.94 1.85 -26.44
C ILE A 46 19.22 1.85 -25.62
N THR A 47 19.15 2.55 -24.48
CA THR A 47 20.21 2.63 -23.49
C THR A 47 19.80 1.88 -22.23
N TYR A 48 20.74 1.15 -21.64
CA TYR A 48 20.63 0.54 -20.32
C TYR A 48 21.43 1.32 -19.28
N GLU A 49 20.85 1.54 -18.11
CA GLU A 49 21.51 2.15 -16.96
C GLU A 49 21.30 1.32 -15.68
N ASN A 50 22.40 0.98 -15.01
CA ASN A 50 22.37 0.45 -13.65
C ASN A 50 22.83 1.52 -12.65
N ARG A 51 22.07 1.73 -11.58
CA ARG A 51 22.37 2.73 -10.55
C ARG A 51 22.64 2.18 -9.17
N ASP A 52 22.78 0.87 -9.00
CA ASP A 52 23.09 0.26 -7.69
C ASP A 52 24.57 -0.10 -7.52
N GLY A 53 25.43 0.35 -8.44
CA GLY A 53 26.85 0.04 -8.40
C GLY A 53 27.16 -1.40 -8.82
N GLN A 54 26.37 -1.94 -9.76
CA GLN A 54 26.47 -3.31 -10.27
C GLN A 54 26.11 -4.37 -9.21
N HIS A 55 25.19 -4.05 -8.30
CA HIS A 55 24.69 -5.00 -7.32
C HIS A 55 23.66 -5.97 -7.94
N SER A 56 22.74 -5.45 -8.77
CA SER A 56 21.83 -6.23 -9.62
C SER A 56 22.06 -5.90 -11.11
N PRO A 57 23.23 -6.22 -11.69
CA PRO A 57 23.52 -5.82 -13.06
C PRO A 57 22.81 -6.73 -14.07
N LEU A 58 22.25 -6.14 -15.12
CA LEU A 58 21.86 -6.89 -16.30
C LEU A 58 23.11 -7.54 -16.92
N ASN A 59 23.02 -8.80 -17.33
CA ASN A 59 24.07 -9.42 -18.13
C ASN A 59 24.06 -8.86 -19.56
N THR A 60 24.74 -7.74 -19.78
CA THR A 60 24.77 -7.01 -21.05
C THR A 60 25.41 -7.78 -22.20
N ALA A 61 26.22 -8.81 -21.92
CA ALA A 61 26.75 -9.70 -22.95
C ALA A 61 25.64 -10.47 -23.70
N LEU A 62 24.45 -10.59 -23.10
CA LEU A 62 23.27 -11.18 -23.73
C LEU A 62 22.55 -10.24 -24.70
N TYR A 63 22.91 -8.94 -24.74
CA TYR A 63 22.22 -7.91 -25.51
C TYR A 63 23.23 -7.10 -26.35
N PRO A 64 23.80 -7.70 -27.39
CA PRO A 64 24.96 -7.14 -28.08
C PRO A 64 24.70 -5.82 -28.84
N GLN A 65 23.44 -5.47 -29.12
CA GLN A 65 23.05 -4.17 -29.69
C GLN A 65 22.82 -3.06 -28.65
N LEU A 66 22.68 -3.41 -27.37
CA LEU A 66 22.24 -2.49 -26.31
C LEU A 66 23.35 -1.53 -25.91
N GLN A 67 23.05 -0.24 -25.87
CA GLN A 67 24.00 0.75 -25.39
C GLN A 67 24.00 0.74 -23.85
N VAL A 68 25.18 0.85 -23.22
CA VAL A 68 25.28 0.90 -21.75
C VAL A 68 25.72 2.29 -21.33
N PHE A 69 24.87 2.98 -20.59
CA PHE A 69 25.22 4.23 -19.95
C PHE A 69 26.16 3.98 -18.77
N LYS A 70 27.34 4.61 -18.80
CA LYS A 70 28.32 4.55 -17.70
C LYS A 70 28.30 5.89 -16.98
N GLY A 71 27.54 5.96 -15.88
CA GLY A 71 27.53 7.12 -14.98
C GLY A 71 28.85 7.27 -14.22
N ALA A 72 28.99 8.41 -13.52
CA ALA A 72 30.12 8.61 -12.62
C ALA A 72 30.08 7.62 -11.44
N ALA A 73 31.23 7.26 -10.86
CA ALA A 73 31.31 6.23 -9.82
C ALA A 73 30.47 6.53 -8.56
N ASN A 74 30.21 7.81 -8.29
CA ASN A 74 29.39 8.31 -7.19
C ASN A 74 27.90 8.50 -7.56
N GLU A 75 27.51 8.25 -8.81
CA GLU A 75 26.14 8.44 -9.30
C GLU A 75 25.31 7.17 -9.08
N LYS A 76 25.03 6.85 -7.80
CA LYS A 76 24.23 5.68 -7.38
C LYS A 76 22.91 6.07 -6.72
N GLY A 77 22.00 5.11 -6.60
CA GLY A 77 20.70 5.27 -5.97
C GLY A 77 19.64 5.81 -6.93
N ALA A 78 18.67 6.54 -6.38
CA ALA A 78 17.62 7.22 -7.12
C ALA A 78 18.16 7.91 -8.37
N ALA A 79 17.49 7.72 -9.52
CA ALA A 79 17.69 8.55 -10.69
C ALA A 79 17.35 10.01 -10.35
N THR A 80 18.24 10.93 -10.71
CA THR A 80 18.10 12.37 -10.42
C THR A 80 18.21 13.23 -11.67
N HIS A 81 18.50 12.61 -12.82
CA HIS A 81 18.68 13.28 -14.10
C HIS A 81 17.95 12.50 -15.19
N LEU A 82 17.39 13.22 -16.15
CA LEU A 82 16.79 12.64 -17.35
C LEU A 82 17.91 12.24 -18.32
N ARG A 83 17.78 11.07 -18.96
CA ARG A 83 18.63 10.73 -20.10
C ARG A 83 18.00 11.23 -21.39
N ALA A 84 18.84 11.80 -22.24
CA ALA A 84 18.41 12.28 -23.56
C ALA A 84 18.02 11.13 -24.50
N GLN A 85 18.65 9.97 -24.33
CA GLN A 85 18.34 8.76 -25.10
C GLN A 85 17.29 7.91 -24.37
N PRO A 86 16.44 7.17 -25.10
CA PRO A 86 15.53 6.20 -24.50
C PRO A 86 16.28 5.25 -23.57
N THR A 87 15.87 5.20 -22.31
CA THR A 87 16.62 4.48 -21.26
C THR A 87 15.70 3.55 -20.47
N ILE A 88 16.10 2.29 -20.35
CA ILE A 88 15.53 1.34 -19.39
C ILE A 88 16.61 1.07 -18.35
N GLY A 89 16.30 1.25 -17.07
CA GLY A 89 17.31 1.10 -16.01
C GLY A 89 16.80 0.45 -14.74
N ASN A 90 17.72 0.13 -13.85
CA ASN A 90 17.38 -0.45 -12.55
C ASN A 90 18.27 0.08 -11.41
N CYS A 91 17.75 -0.02 -10.19
CA CYS A 91 18.51 0.21 -8.98
C CYS A 91 17.92 -0.60 -7.82
N SER A 92 18.68 -1.55 -7.29
CA SER A 92 18.24 -2.39 -6.16
C SER A 92 18.75 -1.90 -4.82
N MET A 93 18.90 -0.58 -4.66
CA MET A 93 19.17 0.06 -3.37
C MET A 93 17.87 0.36 -2.64
N ALA A 94 17.83 0.10 -1.35
CA ALA A 94 16.73 0.46 -0.47
C ALA A 94 17.23 0.56 0.98
N SER A 95 16.39 1.07 1.86
CA SER A 95 16.59 1.02 3.32
C SER A 95 15.43 0.25 3.95
N ALA A 96 15.55 -0.10 5.23
CA ALA A 96 14.45 -0.72 5.96
C ALA A 96 13.16 0.12 5.89
N ALA A 97 12.00 -0.55 5.96
CA ALA A 97 10.68 0.09 5.86
C ALA A 97 10.46 1.23 6.88
N THR A 98 11.09 1.18 8.05
CA THR A 98 10.98 2.24 9.07
C THR A 98 11.93 3.42 8.88
N GLN A 99 12.87 3.31 7.94
CA GLN A 99 13.81 4.37 7.56
C GLN A 99 13.32 5.03 6.25
N LEU A 100 14.16 5.06 5.21
CA LEU A 100 13.80 5.62 3.90
C LEU A 100 12.94 4.66 3.06
N GLY A 101 13.01 3.35 3.30
CA GLY A 101 12.35 2.33 2.47
C GLY A 101 12.98 2.22 1.08
N CYS A 102 12.21 1.71 0.14
CA CYS A 102 12.53 1.66 -1.28
C CYS A 102 12.55 3.04 -1.95
N LEU A 103 13.24 3.12 -3.08
CA LEU A 103 13.37 4.34 -3.86
C LEU A 103 12.03 4.86 -4.42
N PRO A 104 11.08 4.02 -4.90
CA PRO A 104 9.75 4.49 -5.29
C PRO A 104 9.06 5.29 -4.18
N ARG A 105 9.09 4.78 -2.95
CA ARG A 105 8.50 5.46 -1.80
C ARG A 105 9.15 6.82 -1.54
N LEU A 106 10.47 6.92 -1.71
CA LEU A 106 11.20 8.19 -1.60
C LEU A 106 10.69 9.24 -2.61
N TYR A 107 10.49 8.86 -3.87
CA TYR A 107 9.94 9.78 -4.87
C TYR A 107 8.50 10.17 -4.58
N MET A 108 7.66 9.22 -4.19
CA MET A 108 6.22 9.42 -4.04
C MET A 108 5.85 10.21 -2.78
N MET A 109 6.73 10.27 -1.77
CA MET A 109 6.54 11.09 -0.56
C MET A 109 6.93 12.56 -0.77
N ASP A 110 7.52 12.91 -1.92
CA ASP A 110 7.96 14.27 -2.24
C ASP A 110 7.35 14.76 -3.57
N PRO A 111 6.73 15.96 -3.63
CA PRO A 111 6.19 16.50 -4.87
C PRO A 111 7.25 16.72 -5.96
N GLY A 112 8.48 17.05 -5.59
CA GLY A 112 9.61 17.15 -6.52
C GLY A 112 9.95 15.80 -7.16
N GLY A 113 10.05 14.76 -6.32
CA GLY A 113 10.25 13.37 -6.76
C GLY A 113 9.14 12.88 -7.69
N SER A 114 7.88 13.16 -7.35
CA SER A 114 6.74 12.79 -8.20
C SER A 114 6.77 13.47 -9.57
N ARG A 115 7.11 14.78 -9.62
CA ARG A 115 7.31 15.49 -10.89
C ARG A 115 8.46 14.92 -11.70
N PHE A 116 9.57 14.57 -11.06
CA PHE A 116 10.70 13.93 -11.72
C PHE A 116 10.30 12.60 -12.37
N LEU A 117 9.55 11.75 -11.67
CA LEU A 117 9.06 10.49 -12.24
C LEU A 117 8.20 10.71 -13.49
N ALA A 118 7.28 11.68 -13.46
CA ALA A 118 6.47 12.00 -14.64
C ALA A 118 7.32 12.52 -15.81
N GLN A 119 8.32 13.37 -15.53
CA GLN A 119 9.26 13.83 -16.56
C GLN A 119 10.09 12.69 -17.14
N GLN A 120 10.57 11.77 -16.30
CA GLN A 120 11.31 10.58 -16.71
C GLN A 120 10.48 9.74 -17.67
N TYR A 121 9.26 9.40 -17.27
CA TYR A 121 8.33 8.62 -18.06
C TYR A 121 8.02 9.26 -19.43
N LEU A 122 7.77 10.57 -19.45
CA LEU A 122 7.50 11.35 -20.67
C LEU A 122 8.77 11.71 -21.45
N ALA A 123 9.97 11.40 -20.94
CA ALA A 123 11.23 11.56 -21.65
C ALA A 123 11.75 10.23 -22.22
N ASN A 124 10.90 9.20 -22.32
CA ASN A 124 11.29 7.83 -22.71
C ASN A 124 12.31 7.18 -21.76
N ASN A 125 12.23 7.46 -20.46
CA ASN A 125 13.06 6.82 -19.44
C ASN A 125 12.14 6.00 -18.50
N LEU A 126 12.49 4.74 -18.22
CA LEU A 126 11.73 3.89 -17.29
C LEU A 126 12.68 3.09 -16.41
N PHE A 127 12.46 3.15 -15.10
CA PHE A 127 13.29 2.46 -14.12
C PHE A 127 12.50 1.42 -13.33
N ILE A 128 13.19 0.34 -12.97
CA ILE A 128 12.69 -0.72 -12.09
C ILE A 128 13.39 -0.65 -10.74
N TYR A 129 12.60 -0.74 -9.68
CA TYR A 129 13.07 -0.73 -8.29
C TYR A 129 12.38 -1.84 -7.49
N PRO A 130 13.07 -2.58 -6.62
CA PRO A 130 12.42 -3.49 -5.69
C PRO A 130 11.67 -2.74 -4.58
N GLU A 131 10.61 -3.36 -4.03
CA GLU A 131 9.85 -2.82 -2.89
C GLU A 131 10.59 -2.96 -1.54
N HIS A 132 11.42 -4.00 -1.37
CA HIS A 132 12.30 -4.21 -0.20
C HIS A 132 11.64 -3.96 1.18
N GLN A 133 10.47 -4.54 1.47
CA GLN A 133 9.65 -4.47 2.70
C GLN A 133 8.57 -3.38 2.76
N ASP A 134 8.40 -2.58 1.72
CA ASP A 134 7.36 -1.55 1.65
C ASP A 134 5.99 -2.07 1.19
N TYR A 135 5.91 -3.32 0.73
CA TYR A 135 4.68 -3.95 0.28
C TYR A 135 4.65 -5.44 0.63
N ASP A 136 4.55 -5.72 1.93
CA ASP A 136 4.57 -7.08 2.50
C ASP A 136 3.37 -7.32 3.43
N ILE A 137 2.98 -8.59 3.58
CA ILE A 137 1.92 -8.98 4.53
C ILE A 137 2.36 -8.66 5.96
N GLY A 138 1.46 -8.08 6.76
CA GLY A 138 1.70 -7.76 8.16
C GLY A 138 1.36 -6.31 8.47
N ALA A 139 1.62 -5.89 9.70
CA ALA A 139 1.54 -4.48 10.09
C ALA A 139 2.45 -4.20 11.29
N ASN A 140 2.86 -2.94 11.42
CA ASN A 140 3.60 -2.45 12.59
C ASN A 140 4.87 -3.26 12.92
N GLY A 141 5.51 -3.85 11.91
CA GLY A 141 6.74 -4.62 12.05
C GLY A 141 6.54 -6.08 12.47
N VAL A 142 5.30 -6.52 12.69
CA VAL A 142 5.00 -7.94 12.92
C VAL A 142 4.61 -8.58 11.59
N GLY A 143 5.47 -9.47 11.08
CA GLY A 143 5.32 -10.09 9.76
C GLY A 143 5.62 -9.16 8.57
N GLY A 144 5.50 -7.84 8.76
CA GLY A 144 5.71 -6.81 7.75
C GLY A 144 5.07 -5.49 8.16
N TYR A 145 4.92 -4.56 7.21
CA TYR A 145 4.30 -3.25 7.44
C TYR A 145 3.03 -3.01 6.62
N GLY A 146 2.61 -3.95 5.77
CA GLY A 146 1.53 -3.74 4.83
C GLY A 146 2.01 -2.95 3.62
N ASP A 147 1.09 -2.20 3.02
CA ASP A 147 1.36 -1.26 1.94
C ASP A 147 1.78 0.12 2.49
N MET A 148 3.07 0.42 2.35
CA MET A 148 3.70 1.67 2.79
C MET A 148 3.82 2.70 1.66
N LEU A 149 3.33 2.40 0.46
CA LEU A 149 3.44 3.29 -0.70
C LEU A 149 2.31 4.33 -0.67
N PRO A 150 2.60 5.65 -0.75
CA PRO A 150 1.55 6.66 -0.70
C PRO A 150 0.82 6.85 -2.04
N ALA A 151 1.31 6.23 -3.12
CA ALA A 151 0.75 6.34 -4.46
C ALA A 151 1.02 5.09 -5.29
N ASN A 152 0.18 4.88 -6.32
CA ASN A 152 0.47 4.01 -7.46
C ASN A 152 0.76 4.89 -8.69
N THR A 153 1.65 4.43 -9.58
CA THR A 153 2.10 5.23 -10.73
C THR A 153 2.50 4.36 -11.93
N PRO A 154 2.25 4.81 -13.18
CA PRO A 154 2.83 4.18 -14.37
C PRO A 154 4.28 4.63 -14.65
N CYS A 155 4.84 5.58 -13.89
CA CYS A 155 6.12 6.21 -14.23
C CYS A 155 7.37 5.38 -13.88
N LEU A 156 7.21 4.26 -13.21
CA LEU A 156 8.24 3.28 -12.86
C LEU A 156 7.61 1.88 -12.75
N ILE A 157 8.44 0.86 -12.55
CA ILE A 157 7.97 -0.47 -12.14
C ILE A 157 8.54 -0.78 -10.76
N ILE A 158 7.67 -1.23 -9.85
CA ILE A 158 8.10 -1.75 -8.55
C ILE A 158 8.03 -3.28 -8.61
N SER A 159 9.15 -3.96 -8.37
CA SER A 159 9.20 -5.43 -8.31
C SER A 159 9.01 -5.93 -6.88
N GLN A 160 8.23 -7.00 -6.70
CA GLN A 160 8.08 -7.66 -5.41
C GLN A 160 9.40 -8.34 -5.02
N GLY A 161 9.90 -8.03 -3.82
CA GLY A 161 11.14 -8.58 -3.30
C GLY A 161 12.26 -7.55 -3.20
N SER A 162 13.51 -8.03 -3.28
CA SER A 162 14.73 -7.25 -3.05
C SER A 162 15.66 -7.33 -4.28
N SER A 163 16.98 -7.26 -4.08
CA SER A 163 17.97 -7.42 -5.16
C SER A 163 17.65 -8.59 -6.08
N PHE A 164 17.88 -8.39 -7.39
CA PHE A 164 17.61 -9.33 -8.48
C PHE A 164 16.13 -9.54 -8.83
N SER A 165 15.17 -9.10 -8.01
CA SER A 165 13.74 -9.16 -8.36
C SER A 165 13.38 -8.29 -9.58
N ASP A 166 14.23 -7.32 -9.91
CA ASP A 166 14.13 -6.41 -11.05
C ASP A 166 14.50 -7.07 -12.40
N GLN A 167 15.27 -8.18 -12.38
CA GLN A 167 15.82 -8.79 -13.60
C GLN A 167 14.78 -9.32 -14.59
N PRO A 168 13.70 -10.03 -14.17
CA PRO A 168 12.66 -10.47 -15.09
C PRO A 168 11.98 -9.30 -15.83
N PHE A 169 11.84 -8.15 -15.17
CA PHE A 169 11.24 -6.95 -15.76
C PHE A 169 12.18 -6.29 -16.77
N LEU A 170 13.46 -6.14 -16.44
CA LEU A 170 14.46 -5.63 -17.38
C LEU A 170 14.47 -6.47 -18.67
N GLN A 171 14.52 -7.78 -18.51
CA GLN A 171 14.52 -8.73 -19.62
C GLN A 171 13.28 -8.54 -20.51
N ALA A 172 12.08 -8.57 -19.92
CA ALA A 172 10.83 -8.48 -20.66
C ALA A 172 10.65 -7.11 -21.36
N LEU A 173 11.01 -6.02 -20.68
CA LEU A 173 10.92 -4.67 -21.25
C LEU A 173 11.89 -4.47 -22.41
N LEU A 174 13.13 -4.97 -22.31
CA LEU A 174 14.10 -4.91 -23.40
C LEU A 174 13.65 -5.74 -24.59
N SER A 175 13.20 -6.98 -24.36
CA SER A 175 12.64 -7.85 -25.40
C SER A 175 11.47 -7.19 -26.14
N ALA A 176 10.49 -6.66 -25.41
CA ALA A 176 9.33 -6.01 -26.01
C ALA A 176 9.69 -4.72 -26.75
N THR A 177 10.61 -3.93 -26.19
CA THR A 177 11.10 -2.73 -26.87
C THR A 177 11.78 -3.08 -28.20
N ALA A 178 12.56 -4.17 -28.23
CA ALA A 178 13.21 -4.65 -29.44
C ALA A 178 12.24 -5.20 -30.47
N ALA A 179 11.11 -5.77 -30.02
CA ALA A 179 10.11 -6.41 -30.85
C ALA A 179 9.29 -5.43 -31.70
N PHE A 180 9.14 -4.18 -31.28
CA PHE A 180 8.37 -3.19 -32.04
C PHE A 180 8.82 -3.12 -33.51
N PRO A 181 7.90 -2.94 -34.48
CA PRO A 181 8.27 -2.63 -35.84
C PRO A 181 9.19 -1.40 -35.92
N PRO A 182 10.20 -1.37 -36.81
CA PRO A 182 11.16 -0.26 -36.88
C PRO A 182 10.52 1.13 -36.95
N ASP A 183 9.52 1.31 -37.81
CA ASP A 183 8.82 2.59 -37.97
C ASP A 183 7.98 2.96 -36.73
N THR A 184 7.36 1.97 -36.09
CA THR A 184 6.61 2.16 -34.85
C THR A 184 7.55 2.57 -33.71
N GLN A 185 8.67 1.86 -33.49
CA GLN A 185 9.62 2.18 -32.42
C GLN A 185 10.16 3.59 -32.58
N LYS A 186 10.54 3.97 -33.81
CA LYS A 186 11.00 5.31 -34.13
C LYS A 186 9.94 6.37 -33.80
N LEU A 187 8.70 6.16 -34.24
CA LEU A 187 7.60 7.08 -33.97
C LEU A 187 7.30 7.21 -32.47
N LEU A 188 7.30 6.09 -31.74
CA LEU A 188 7.13 6.07 -30.29
C LEU A 188 8.21 6.87 -29.57
N ILE A 189 9.47 6.76 -29.99
CA ILE A 189 10.58 7.54 -29.43
C ILE A 189 10.40 9.03 -29.74
N GLU A 190 10.21 9.39 -31.01
CA GLU A 190 10.07 10.78 -31.47
C GLU A 190 8.87 11.51 -30.85
N LYS A 191 7.80 10.79 -30.52
CA LYS A 191 6.59 11.33 -29.91
C LYS A 191 6.53 11.18 -28.39
N HIS A 192 7.60 10.67 -27.77
CA HIS A 192 7.65 10.45 -26.32
C HIS A 192 6.54 9.51 -25.80
N LEU A 193 6.19 8.50 -26.59
CA LEU A 193 5.16 7.50 -26.30
C LEU A 193 5.73 6.10 -26.05
N LEU A 194 7.05 5.91 -26.08
CA LEU A 194 7.66 4.60 -25.91
C LEU A 194 7.32 3.97 -24.55
N MET A 195 7.60 4.68 -23.45
CA MET A 195 7.36 4.15 -22.11
C MET A 195 5.87 4.02 -21.78
N PRO A 196 4.99 4.97 -22.17
CA PRO A 196 3.55 4.77 -22.05
C PRO A 196 3.00 3.55 -22.79
N THR A 197 3.47 3.33 -24.02
CA THR A 197 3.06 2.16 -24.81
C THR A 197 3.58 0.90 -24.16
N LEU A 198 4.85 0.89 -23.73
CA LEU A 198 5.46 -0.26 -23.07
C LEU A 198 4.77 -0.63 -21.76
N GLN A 199 4.37 0.35 -20.94
CA GLN A 199 3.54 0.12 -19.75
C GLN A 199 2.19 -0.50 -20.10
N SER A 200 1.56 -0.03 -21.17
CA SER A 200 0.27 -0.58 -21.61
C SER A 200 0.41 -2.04 -22.06
N VAL A 201 1.46 -2.35 -22.83
CA VAL A 201 1.80 -3.70 -23.30
C VAL A 201 2.15 -4.62 -22.13
N PHE A 202 2.99 -4.17 -21.21
CA PHE A 202 3.38 -4.92 -20.01
C PHE A 202 2.16 -5.29 -19.16
N ARG A 203 1.30 -4.32 -18.85
CA ARG A 203 0.16 -4.55 -17.94
C ARG A 203 -0.87 -5.52 -18.53
N ARG A 204 -1.10 -5.48 -19.85
CA ARG A 204 -2.05 -6.39 -20.53
C ARG A 204 -1.48 -7.78 -20.81
N SER A 205 -0.15 -7.94 -20.80
CA SER A 205 0.48 -9.22 -21.12
C SER A 205 0.56 -10.15 -19.91
N ASN A 206 0.59 -9.64 -18.67
CA ASN A 206 0.72 -10.46 -17.46
C ASN A 206 -0.26 -11.67 -17.42
N LYS A 207 0.23 -12.80 -16.90
CA LYS A 207 -0.49 -14.10 -16.85
C LYS A 207 -1.85 -14.03 -16.15
N MET A 208 -1.99 -13.12 -15.20
CA MET A 208 -3.22 -12.89 -14.44
C MET A 208 -4.31 -12.13 -15.23
N VAL A 209 -3.96 -11.52 -16.37
CA VAL A 209 -4.88 -10.80 -17.24
C VAL A 209 -5.35 -11.77 -18.34
N GLN A 210 -6.47 -12.41 -18.07
CA GLN A 210 -7.02 -13.48 -18.90
C GLN A 210 -8.10 -12.97 -19.86
N THR A 211 -8.84 -11.94 -19.45
CA THR A 211 -9.90 -11.30 -20.22
C THR A 211 -9.59 -9.82 -20.49
N PRO A 212 -10.19 -9.20 -21.52
CA PRO A 212 -10.07 -7.76 -21.73
C PRO A 212 -10.50 -6.94 -20.50
N GLU A 213 -11.54 -7.39 -19.78
CA GLU A 213 -12.07 -6.73 -18.60
C GLU A 213 -11.10 -6.76 -17.41
N ASP A 214 -10.26 -7.79 -17.27
CA ASP A 214 -9.25 -7.86 -16.22
C ASP A 214 -8.27 -6.67 -16.28
N TYR A 215 -8.04 -6.12 -17.49
CA TYR A 215 -7.23 -4.93 -17.68
C TYR A 215 -7.79 -3.72 -16.92
N PHE A 216 -9.11 -3.59 -16.77
CA PHE A 216 -9.70 -2.44 -16.07
C PHE A 216 -9.84 -2.65 -14.55
N THR A 217 -9.04 -3.55 -13.96
CA THR A 217 -9.09 -3.90 -12.54
C THR A 217 -7.72 -3.80 -11.88
N GLY A 218 -7.69 -3.84 -10.55
CA GLY A 218 -6.45 -3.92 -9.78
C GLY A 218 -5.54 -5.09 -10.14
N LYS A 219 -6.06 -6.15 -10.79
CA LYS A 219 -5.25 -7.31 -11.22
C LYS A 219 -4.15 -6.92 -12.21
N ALA A 220 -4.46 -6.07 -13.19
CA ALA A 220 -3.50 -5.58 -14.18
C ALA A 220 -2.69 -4.37 -13.69
N HIS A 221 -3.12 -3.76 -12.58
CA HIS A 221 -2.59 -2.52 -12.08
C HIS A 221 -2.20 -2.52 -10.60
N PRO A 222 -1.52 -3.56 -10.09
CA PRO A 222 -1.00 -3.51 -8.73
C PRO A 222 0.08 -2.42 -8.62
N PRO A 223 0.31 -1.86 -7.42
CA PRO A 223 1.41 -0.94 -7.18
C PRO A 223 2.78 -1.64 -7.26
N VAL A 224 2.81 -2.95 -6.95
CA VAL A 224 4.01 -3.80 -6.97
C VAL A 224 3.72 -5.05 -7.78
N PHE A 225 4.65 -5.40 -8.68
CA PHE A 225 4.50 -6.51 -9.61
C PHE A 225 5.32 -7.73 -9.18
N ASP A 226 4.71 -8.90 -9.27
CA ASP A 226 5.39 -10.18 -9.12
C ASP A 226 6.02 -10.60 -10.46
N GLY A 227 7.35 -10.74 -10.49
CA GLY A 227 8.10 -11.13 -11.69
C GLY A 227 7.75 -12.51 -12.24
N THR A 228 7.16 -13.39 -11.42
CA THR A 228 6.71 -14.73 -11.87
C THR A 228 5.47 -14.67 -12.76
N LEU A 229 4.72 -13.57 -12.71
CA LEU A 229 3.48 -13.35 -13.46
C LEU A 229 3.72 -12.74 -14.85
N ILE A 230 4.97 -12.40 -15.19
CA ILE A 230 5.34 -11.91 -16.51
C ILE A 230 5.14 -13.01 -17.55
N ASP A 231 4.42 -12.66 -18.61
CA ASP A 231 4.34 -13.44 -19.85
C ASP A 231 5.15 -12.70 -20.94
N GLU A 232 6.45 -13.00 -20.99
CA GLU A 232 7.38 -12.33 -21.91
C GLU A 232 7.01 -12.59 -23.38
N GLU A 233 6.56 -13.80 -23.69
CA GLU A 233 6.17 -14.20 -25.05
C GLU A 233 4.95 -13.39 -25.53
N LYS A 234 3.89 -13.34 -24.72
CA LYS A 234 2.72 -12.51 -25.04
C LYS A 234 3.11 -11.04 -25.16
N MET A 235 4.04 -10.56 -24.34
CA MET A 235 4.52 -9.17 -24.37
C MET A 235 5.22 -8.83 -25.69
N VAL A 236 6.15 -9.66 -26.16
CA VAL A 236 6.87 -9.39 -27.43
C VAL A 236 5.96 -9.51 -28.64
N ARG A 237 4.99 -10.43 -28.64
CA ARG A 237 4.02 -10.57 -29.74
C ARG A 237 3.13 -9.33 -29.86
N ILE A 238 2.59 -8.83 -28.74
CA ILE A 238 1.80 -7.59 -28.74
C ILE A 238 2.62 -6.41 -29.25
N ALA A 239 3.89 -6.30 -28.84
CA ALA A 239 4.78 -5.24 -29.30
C ALA A 239 5.10 -5.36 -30.80
N HIS A 240 5.37 -6.56 -31.30
CA HIS A 240 5.65 -6.82 -32.72
C HIS A 240 4.45 -6.53 -33.63
N GLU A 241 3.23 -6.79 -33.17
CA GLU A 241 2.00 -6.49 -33.91
C GLU A 241 1.58 -5.01 -33.87
N MET A 242 2.34 -4.15 -33.17
CA MET A 242 2.02 -2.74 -32.97
C MET A 242 2.38 -1.92 -34.22
N THR A 243 1.39 -1.65 -35.06
CA THR A 243 1.52 -0.67 -36.15
C THR A 243 1.30 0.76 -35.62
N PRO A 244 1.68 1.82 -36.37
CA PRO A 244 1.41 3.20 -35.98
C PRO A 244 -0.06 3.48 -35.63
N GLU A 245 -1.00 2.83 -36.30
CA GLU A 245 -2.44 2.97 -36.11
C GLU A 245 -2.96 2.23 -34.86
N LYS A 246 -2.15 1.35 -34.27
CA LYS A 246 -2.46 0.63 -33.03
C LYS A 246 -1.79 1.25 -31.81
N ILE A 247 -0.98 2.30 -31.96
CA ILE A 247 -0.33 2.97 -30.84
C ILE A 247 -1.41 3.46 -29.86
N PRO A 248 -1.35 3.09 -28.57
CA PRO A 248 -2.31 3.53 -27.58
C PRO A 248 -2.23 5.04 -27.36
N ALA A 249 -3.33 5.64 -26.92
CA ALA A 249 -3.33 7.01 -26.42
C ALA A 249 -2.49 7.14 -25.13
N LEU A 250 -2.08 8.37 -24.82
CA LEU A 250 -1.56 8.77 -23.51
C LEU A 250 -2.68 9.49 -22.76
N ALA A 251 -3.27 8.81 -21.77
CA ALA A 251 -4.21 9.43 -20.84
C ALA A 251 -3.52 10.56 -20.08
N VAL A 252 -4.09 11.77 -20.15
CA VAL A 252 -3.57 12.97 -19.48
C VAL A 252 -4.65 13.56 -18.58
N LEU A 253 -4.31 13.75 -17.31
CA LEU A 253 -5.17 14.32 -16.29
C LEU A 253 -4.67 15.70 -15.87
N HIS A 254 -5.59 16.54 -15.43
CA HIS A 254 -5.28 17.70 -14.62
C HIS A 254 -6.47 18.04 -13.72
N VAL A 255 -6.16 18.62 -12.56
CA VAL A 255 -7.17 19.06 -11.60
C VAL A 255 -7.68 20.42 -12.04
N ILE A 256 -8.99 20.51 -12.31
CA ILE A 256 -9.68 21.78 -12.60
C ILE A 256 -10.07 22.46 -11.30
N GLU A 257 -10.64 21.69 -10.38
CA GLU A 257 -11.10 22.11 -9.07
C GLU A 257 -10.93 20.97 -8.08
N GLU A 258 -10.62 21.27 -6.82
CA GLU A 258 -10.64 20.29 -5.74
C GLU A 258 -11.01 20.95 -4.40
N THR A 259 -11.54 20.16 -3.46
CA THR A 259 -11.81 20.60 -2.09
C THR A 259 -10.54 21.19 -1.48
N GLN A 260 -10.59 22.45 -1.09
CA GLN A 260 -9.48 23.11 -0.42
C GLN A 260 -9.44 22.69 1.04
N ILE A 261 -8.24 22.37 1.52
CA ILE A 261 -7.98 22.11 2.94
C ILE A 261 -6.81 22.97 3.42
N GLU A 262 -6.99 23.57 4.59
CA GLU A 262 -6.05 24.51 5.20
C GLU A 262 -5.38 23.89 6.43
N GLU A 263 -4.07 24.13 6.57
CA GLU A 263 -3.32 23.73 7.77
C GLU A 263 -3.81 24.52 8.99
N GLY A 264 -3.92 23.86 10.14
CA GLY A 264 -4.42 24.45 11.37
C GLY A 264 -5.94 24.51 11.46
N LYS A 265 -6.66 24.30 10.36
CA LYS A 265 -8.13 24.29 10.28
C LYS A 265 -8.68 22.91 9.93
N ASN A 266 -8.26 22.36 8.80
CA ASN A 266 -8.76 21.09 8.29
C ASN A 266 -7.87 19.90 8.66
N TYR A 267 -6.56 20.15 8.77
CA TYR A 267 -5.56 19.18 9.21
C TYR A 267 -4.47 19.90 10.02
N PHE A 268 -3.70 19.15 10.81
CA PHE A 268 -2.77 19.73 11.77
C PHE A 268 -1.38 19.15 11.55
N GLU A 269 -0.37 19.98 11.35
CA GLU A 269 1.00 19.55 11.13
C GLU A 269 1.99 20.61 11.64
N LEU A 270 3.29 20.31 11.59
CA LEU A 270 4.31 21.36 11.72
C LEU A 270 4.33 22.22 10.45
N PRO A 271 4.69 23.52 10.54
CA PRO A 271 4.78 24.41 9.38
C PRO A 271 5.71 23.93 8.25
N THR A 272 6.66 23.03 8.55
CA THR A 272 7.62 22.46 7.60
C THR A 272 7.25 21.04 7.14
N SER A 273 6.06 20.56 7.48
CA SER A 273 5.66 19.19 7.16
C SER A 273 5.40 18.98 5.68
N HIS A 274 5.42 17.72 5.25
CA HIS A 274 5.10 17.38 3.87
C HIS A 274 3.68 17.82 3.49
N PRO A 275 3.50 18.37 2.27
CA PRO A 275 2.20 18.79 1.80
C PRO A 275 1.26 17.59 1.66
N TRP A 276 -0.03 17.84 1.79
CA TRP A 276 -1.05 16.80 1.55
C TRP A 276 -1.18 16.47 0.06
N LYS A 277 -0.76 17.36 -0.84
CA LYS A 277 -0.65 17.09 -2.28
C LYS A 277 0.73 16.52 -2.58
N LEU A 278 0.81 15.20 -2.72
CA LEU A 278 2.08 14.51 -3.01
C LEU A 278 2.40 14.49 -4.51
N ALA A 279 1.40 14.54 -5.38
CA ALA A 279 1.60 14.62 -6.82
C ALA A 279 0.47 15.36 -7.55
N ASP A 280 0.84 16.26 -8.46
CA ASP A 280 -0.03 16.92 -9.43
C ASP A 280 0.64 16.83 -10.81
N THR A 281 0.65 15.62 -11.38
CA THR A 281 1.29 15.36 -12.67
C THR A 281 0.28 14.94 -13.73
N PRO A 282 0.61 15.07 -15.03
CA PRO A 282 -0.27 14.67 -16.12
C PRO A 282 -0.71 13.20 -16.11
N VAL A 283 0.08 12.29 -15.51
CA VAL A 283 -0.14 10.84 -15.61
C VAL A 283 -0.37 10.17 -14.27
N PHE A 284 -0.11 10.87 -13.16
CA PHE A 284 -0.60 10.46 -11.85
C PHE A 284 -0.77 11.63 -10.87
N ILE A 285 -1.79 11.53 -10.02
CA ILE A 285 -2.17 12.49 -8.98
C ILE A 285 -2.19 11.73 -7.66
N SER A 286 -1.68 12.33 -6.58
CA SER A 286 -1.69 11.71 -5.24
C SER A 286 -1.99 12.72 -4.15
N ARG A 287 -2.85 12.31 -3.21
CA ARG A 287 -3.30 13.07 -2.04
C ARG A 287 -3.17 12.25 -0.76
N ILE A 288 -2.77 12.90 0.33
CA ILE A 288 -3.00 12.41 1.69
C ILE A 288 -4.39 12.88 2.10
N LEU A 289 -5.29 11.92 2.35
CA LEU A 289 -6.66 12.21 2.77
C LEU A 289 -6.71 12.34 4.29
N ARG A 290 -6.36 13.54 4.80
CA ARG A 290 -6.22 13.86 6.24
C ARG A 290 -7.08 15.03 6.73
N GLY A 291 -7.89 15.60 5.84
CA GLY A 291 -8.78 16.71 6.19
C GLY A 291 -10.00 16.24 6.98
N ASN A 292 -10.57 17.14 7.78
CA ASN A 292 -11.83 16.94 8.51
C ASN A 292 -13.11 17.16 7.69
N GLU A 293 -12.99 17.17 6.36
CA GLU A 293 -14.11 17.32 5.45
C GLU A 293 -14.87 16.00 5.30
N ALA A 294 -16.17 16.07 5.03
CA ALA A 294 -17.00 14.87 4.85
C ALA A 294 -16.54 14.02 3.66
N GLU A 295 -16.25 14.69 2.53
CA GLU A 295 -15.73 14.10 1.30
C GLU A 295 -14.74 15.06 0.65
N HIS A 296 -13.70 14.53 0.03
CA HIS A 296 -12.81 15.28 -0.84
C HIS A 296 -13.31 15.18 -2.28
N GLY A 297 -13.75 16.31 -2.82
CA GLY A 297 -14.24 16.42 -4.19
C GLY A 297 -13.14 16.89 -5.13
N MET A 298 -13.13 16.37 -6.36
CA MET A 298 -12.28 16.83 -7.45
C MET A 298 -13.08 16.88 -8.75
N LEU A 299 -12.84 17.92 -9.55
CA LEU A 299 -13.19 17.97 -10.96
C LEU A 299 -11.92 17.76 -11.77
N ILE A 300 -11.85 16.67 -12.50
CA ILE A 300 -10.67 16.25 -13.27
C ILE A 300 -10.98 16.40 -14.75
N GLY A 301 -10.12 17.11 -15.48
CA GLY A 301 -10.20 17.23 -16.93
C GLY A 301 -9.20 16.30 -17.62
N PHE A 302 -9.58 15.83 -18.80
CA PHE A 302 -8.76 14.95 -19.63
C PHE A 302 -8.78 15.31 -21.12
N GLU A 303 -9.19 16.53 -21.47
CA GLU A 303 -9.17 17.07 -22.85
C GLU A 303 -7.76 17.17 -23.45
N LYS A 304 -6.71 17.07 -22.62
CA LYS A 304 -5.31 17.06 -23.05
C LYS A 304 -4.76 15.66 -23.37
N THR A 305 -5.61 14.62 -23.32
CA THR A 305 -5.24 13.26 -23.69
C THR A 305 -4.73 13.22 -25.12
N LEU A 306 -3.57 12.60 -25.33
CA LEU A 306 -2.88 12.60 -26.63
C LEU A 306 -3.11 11.26 -27.34
N SER A 307 -3.46 11.30 -28.62
CA SER A 307 -3.57 10.11 -29.46
C SER A 307 -3.01 10.39 -30.85
N LEU A 308 -2.20 9.47 -31.38
CA LEU A 308 -1.75 9.53 -32.78
C LEU A 308 -2.85 9.04 -33.74
N VAL A 309 -3.78 8.23 -33.22
CA VAL A 309 -4.94 7.72 -33.95
C VAL A 309 -6.04 8.79 -33.94
N LYS A 310 -6.48 9.21 -35.13
CA LYS A 310 -7.55 10.20 -35.31
C LYS A 310 -8.94 9.54 -35.17
N ALA A 311 -9.25 9.09 -33.97
CA ALA A 311 -10.55 8.54 -33.60
C ALA A 311 -11.07 9.22 -32.32
N PRO A 312 -12.41 9.28 -32.10
CA PRO A 312 -12.96 9.74 -30.85
C PRO A 312 -12.42 8.92 -29.67
N LEU A 313 -11.93 9.60 -28.64
CA LEU A 313 -11.43 8.96 -27.44
C LEU A 313 -12.58 8.60 -26.51
N GLN A 314 -12.61 7.35 -26.05
CA GLN A 314 -13.50 6.93 -24.97
C GLN A 314 -12.70 6.85 -23.68
N MET A 315 -13.20 7.53 -22.66
CA MET A 315 -12.53 7.61 -21.36
C MET A 315 -13.25 6.73 -20.37
N ARG A 316 -12.50 5.92 -19.63
CA ARG A 316 -13.04 5.02 -18.60
C ARG A 316 -12.26 5.20 -17.32
N ALA A 317 -12.98 5.50 -16.23
CA ALA A 317 -12.43 5.52 -14.88
C ALA A 317 -12.94 4.30 -14.10
N THR A 318 -12.06 3.70 -13.30
CA THR A 318 -12.36 2.51 -12.52
C THR A 318 -11.54 2.49 -11.24
N ILE A 319 -12.08 1.86 -10.19
CA ILE A 319 -11.37 1.66 -8.93
C ILE A 319 -10.46 0.45 -9.08
N LEU A 320 -9.16 0.66 -8.92
CA LEU A 320 -8.13 -0.37 -9.00
C LEU A 320 -7.86 -0.98 -7.62
N GLN A 321 -7.92 -0.16 -6.57
CA GLN A 321 -7.73 -0.58 -5.19
C GLN A 321 -8.58 0.31 -4.27
N GLY A 322 -9.07 -0.27 -3.17
CA GLY A 322 -9.89 0.42 -2.18
C GLY A 322 -11.33 -0.09 -2.15
N ASP A 323 -12.12 0.46 -1.22
CA ASP A 323 -13.51 0.07 -1.05
C ASP A 323 -14.43 1.00 -1.86
N PRO A 324 -15.18 0.48 -2.86
CA PRO A 324 -16.02 1.28 -3.72
C PRO A 324 -17.15 2.02 -3.01
N ARG A 325 -17.49 1.64 -1.77
CA ARG A 325 -18.52 2.33 -0.97
C ARG A 325 -18.12 3.76 -0.58
N PHE A 326 -16.83 4.10 -0.65
CA PHE A 326 -16.29 5.40 -0.25
C PHE A 326 -15.83 6.26 -1.45
N VAL A 327 -16.14 5.82 -2.67
CA VAL A 327 -15.71 6.48 -3.91
C VAL A 327 -16.91 6.67 -4.83
N HIS A 328 -17.13 7.90 -5.27
CA HIS A 328 -18.14 8.24 -6.27
C HIS A 328 -17.48 8.86 -7.49
N ILE A 329 -17.73 8.25 -8.66
CA ILE A 329 -17.19 8.66 -9.94
C ILE A 329 -18.37 9.01 -10.85
N ASP A 330 -18.49 10.29 -11.16
CA ASP A 330 -19.53 10.83 -12.04
C ASP A 330 -18.85 11.35 -13.33
N SER A 331 -19.13 10.72 -14.48
CA SER A 331 -18.60 11.13 -15.78
C SER A 331 -19.66 10.97 -16.87
N GLU A 332 -19.72 11.92 -17.81
CA GLU A 332 -20.62 11.82 -18.96
C GLU A 332 -19.98 11.00 -20.09
N PRO A 333 -20.72 10.10 -20.76
CA PRO A 333 -20.22 9.41 -21.95
C PRO A 333 -19.74 10.40 -23.02
N GLY A 334 -18.46 10.31 -23.41
CA GLY A 334 -17.84 11.24 -24.37
C GLY A 334 -17.57 12.65 -23.83
N GLY A 335 -17.86 12.92 -22.55
CA GLY A 335 -17.47 14.15 -21.88
C GLY A 335 -15.96 14.19 -21.64
N ASN A 336 -15.40 15.39 -21.46
CA ASN A 336 -13.96 15.62 -21.24
C ASN A 336 -13.57 15.81 -19.76
N VAL A 337 -14.53 15.63 -18.85
CA VAL A 337 -14.37 15.85 -17.42
C VAL A 337 -15.02 14.72 -16.62
N MET A 338 -14.48 14.49 -15.43
CA MET A 338 -15.01 13.57 -14.44
C MET A 338 -15.05 14.26 -13.08
N ARG A 339 -16.16 14.11 -12.37
CA ARG A 339 -16.27 14.50 -10.97
C ARG A 339 -16.00 13.28 -10.10
N LEU A 340 -15.08 13.45 -9.16
CA LEU A 340 -14.67 12.43 -8.21
C LEU A 340 -14.98 12.93 -6.80
N ARG A 341 -15.58 12.08 -5.96
CA ARG A 341 -15.73 12.32 -4.54
C ARG A 341 -15.21 11.12 -3.77
N VAL A 342 -14.33 11.36 -2.79
CA VAL A 342 -13.71 10.32 -1.99
C VAL A 342 -13.88 10.64 -0.51
N ARG A 343 -14.39 9.66 0.24
CA ARG A 343 -14.46 9.72 1.70
C ARG A 343 -13.28 8.97 2.32
N TRP A 344 -12.86 9.36 3.52
CA TRP A 344 -11.90 8.58 4.29
C TRP A 344 -12.42 7.16 4.48
N ALA A 345 -11.61 6.15 4.15
CA ALA A 345 -11.99 4.75 4.23
C ALA A 345 -11.05 3.99 5.17
N PRO A 346 -11.57 3.05 5.98
CA PRO A 346 -10.75 2.07 6.67
C PRO A 346 -9.89 1.25 5.68
N PRO A 347 -8.78 0.65 6.14
CA PRO A 347 -7.92 -0.14 5.27
C PRO A 347 -8.66 -1.34 4.66
N VAL A 348 -8.27 -1.69 3.43
CA VAL A 348 -8.69 -2.92 2.77
C VAL A 348 -7.56 -3.95 2.80
N ILE A 349 -7.92 -5.23 2.78
CA ILE A 349 -6.97 -6.33 2.58
C ILE A 349 -7.10 -6.77 1.13
N ALA A 350 -6.03 -6.62 0.35
CA ALA A 350 -5.98 -7.07 -1.03
C ALA A 350 -6.07 -8.60 -1.12
N ALA A 351 -6.36 -9.14 -2.31
CA ALA A 351 -6.40 -10.59 -2.54
C ALA A 351 -5.07 -11.29 -2.21
N THR A 352 -3.95 -10.55 -2.24
CA THR A 352 -2.61 -10.99 -1.84
C THR A 352 -2.42 -11.07 -0.32
N GLY A 353 -3.41 -10.66 0.48
CA GLY A 353 -3.33 -10.59 1.95
C GLY A 353 -2.69 -9.29 2.48
N ILE A 354 -2.25 -8.40 1.60
CA ILE A 354 -1.60 -7.15 1.99
C ILE A 354 -2.65 -6.12 2.41
N ARG A 355 -2.47 -5.54 3.60
CA ARG A 355 -3.29 -4.42 4.07
C ARG A 355 -2.85 -3.14 3.38
N SER A 356 -3.80 -2.42 2.79
CA SER A 356 -3.56 -1.10 2.23
C SER A 356 -4.51 -0.05 2.78
N HIS A 357 -3.95 1.13 3.02
CA HIS A 357 -4.65 2.36 3.38
C HIS A 357 -4.75 3.31 2.18
N ARG A 358 -4.77 2.77 0.94
CA ARG A 358 -4.80 3.58 -0.28
C ARG A 358 -5.97 3.18 -1.17
N ILE A 359 -6.64 4.20 -1.70
CA ILE A 359 -7.57 4.08 -2.84
C ILE A 359 -6.82 4.47 -4.11
N ASP A 360 -6.87 3.63 -5.13
CA ASP A 360 -6.30 3.89 -6.45
C ASP A 360 -7.40 3.86 -7.51
N ILE A 361 -7.47 4.89 -8.35
CA ILE A 361 -8.41 5.02 -9.46
C ILE A 361 -7.60 5.11 -10.76
N GLY A 362 -7.88 4.21 -11.70
CA GLY A 362 -7.28 4.20 -13.02
C GLY A 362 -8.18 4.90 -14.03
N VAL A 363 -7.62 5.82 -14.82
CA VAL A 363 -8.28 6.50 -15.93
C VAL A 363 -7.61 6.06 -17.24
N PHE A 364 -8.41 5.46 -18.11
CA PHE A 364 -7.99 4.85 -19.36
C PHE A 364 -8.56 5.61 -20.55
N ALA A 365 -7.76 5.74 -21.60
CA ALA A 365 -8.17 6.28 -22.88
C ALA A 365 -8.18 5.15 -23.92
N ASP A 366 -9.32 4.92 -24.55
CA ASP A 366 -9.50 4.00 -25.66
C ASP A 366 -9.63 4.81 -26.96
N ASN A 367 -8.75 4.55 -27.92
CA ASN A 367 -8.77 5.20 -29.23
C ASN A 367 -9.44 4.35 -30.32
N GLY A 368 -10.15 3.28 -29.94
CA GLY A 368 -10.81 2.32 -30.81
C GLY A 368 -9.89 1.23 -31.36
N ALA A 369 -8.58 1.42 -31.31
CA ALA A 369 -7.58 0.43 -31.73
C ALA A 369 -6.86 -0.20 -30.54
N SER A 370 -6.56 0.61 -29.52
CA SER A 370 -5.81 0.23 -28.31
C SER A 370 -6.24 1.05 -27.11
N ILE A 371 -6.15 0.43 -25.94
CA ILE A 371 -6.37 1.08 -24.64
C ILE A 371 -5.03 1.58 -24.10
N SER A 372 -5.01 2.79 -23.52
CA SER A 372 -3.83 3.39 -22.88
C SER A 372 -3.37 2.62 -21.64
N ALA A 373 -2.11 2.84 -21.22
CA ALA A 373 -1.78 2.66 -19.81
C ALA A 373 -2.65 3.62 -18.96
N PRO A 374 -3.00 3.28 -17.71
CA PRO A 374 -3.81 4.17 -16.90
C PRO A 374 -3.01 5.41 -16.51
N ALA A 375 -3.67 6.57 -16.52
CA ALA A 375 -3.32 7.62 -15.58
C ALA A 375 -3.95 7.29 -14.23
N ILE A 376 -3.24 7.54 -13.11
CA ILE A 376 -3.64 7.04 -11.79
C ILE A 376 -3.92 8.19 -10.81
N ILE A 377 -5.03 8.12 -10.08
CA ILE A 377 -5.33 9.02 -8.96
C ILE A 377 -5.31 8.20 -7.67
N SER A 378 -4.44 8.57 -6.73
CA SER A 378 -4.27 7.88 -5.44
C SER A 378 -4.70 8.76 -4.26
N PHE A 379 -5.42 8.18 -3.31
CA PHE A 379 -5.71 8.77 -1.99
C PHE A 379 -5.14 7.87 -0.91
N TYR A 380 -4.18 8.39 -0.15
CA TYR A 380 -3.56 7.70 0.98
C TYR A 380 -4.17 8.17 2.30
N MET A 381 -4.75 7.24 3.05
CA MET A 381 -5.23 7.45 4.41
C MET A 381 -4.09 7.17 5.37
N LEU A 382 -3.85 8.07 6.32
CA LEU A 382 -2.81 7.84 7.33
C LEU A 382 -3.25 6.70 8.27
N PRO A 383 -2.46 5.60 8.42
CA PRO A 383 -2.87 4.45 9.22
C PRO A 383 -3.13 4.77 10.70
N ASN A 384 -2.43 5.78 11.23
CA ASN A 384 -2.58 6.26 12.60
C ASN A 384 -3.82 7.16 12.80
N GLU A 385 -4.58 7.46 11.74
CA GLU A 385 -5.83 8.21 11.83
C GLU A 385 -7.05 7.30 11.67
N MET A 386 -8.17 7.69 12.28
CA MET A 386 -9.49 7.08 12.04
C MET A 386 -10.55 8.16 12.12
N HIS A 387 -11.33 8.26 11.05
CA HIS A 387 -12.37 9.28 10.87
C HIS A 387 -13.75 8.63 11.06
N PHE A 388 -14.59 9.26 11.87
CA PHE A 388 -15.94 8.82 12.16
C PHE A 388 -16.94 9.86 11.67
N TYR A 389 -18.11 9.38 11.26
CA TYR A 389 -19.16 10.20 10.66
C TYR A 389 -20.48 10.04 11.41
N ASP A 390 -21.23 11.13 11.52
CA ASP A 390 -22.58 11.10 12.08
C ASP A 390 -23.60 10.54 11.07
N SER A 391 -24.86 10.40 11.49
CA SER A 391 -25.96 9.91 10.65
C SER A 391 -26.27 10.79 9.44
N LYS A 392 -25.80 12.04 9.42
CA LYS A 392 -25.91 12.97 8.28
C LYS A 392 -24.67 12.90 7.35
N GLY A 393 -23.70 12.04 7.66
CA GLY A 393 -22.48 11.87 6.88
C GLY A 393 -21.41 12.94 7.13
N ARG A 394 -21.53 13.74 8.19
CA ARG A 394 -20.55 14.76 8.56
C ARG A 394 -19.50 14.15 9.48
N VAL A 395 -18.26 14.63 9.44
CA VAL A 395 -17.21 14.16 10.35
C VAL A 395 -17.63 14.46 11.79
N SER A 396 -17.78 13.43 12.61
CA SER A 396 -18.13 13.56 14.03
C SER A 396 -16.88 13.53 14.92
N GLU A 397 -15.92 12.66 14.61
CA GLU A 397 -14.70 12.49 15.40
C GLU A 397 -13.52 12.11 14.52
N VAL A 398 -12.33 12.58 14.89
CA VAL A 398 -11.06 12.11 14.31
C VAL A 398 -10.11 11.76 15.44
N HIS A 399 -9.58 10.54 15.39
CA HIS A 399 -8.53 10.07 16.28
C HIS A 399 -7.21 10.05 15.51
N TYR A 400 -6.14 10.61 16.09
CA TYR A 400 -4.86 10.78 15.40
C TYR A 400 -3.73 9.83 15.87
N GLN A 401 -4.08 8.91 16.78
CA GLN A 401 -3.19 7.88 17.29
C GLN A 401 -3.99 6.60 17.49
N THR A 402 -4.41 6.00 16.39
CA THR A 402 -5.17 4.75 16.39
C THR A 402 -4.28 3.56 16.75
N HIS A 403 -4.91 2.51 17.26
CA HIS A 403 -4.22 1.26 17.59
C HIS A 403 -3.94 0.45 16.31
N ASN A 404 -2.94 -0.43 16.36
CA ASN A 404 -2.77 -1.47 15.33
C ASN A 404 -4.01 -2.40 15.32
N PRO A 405 -4.77 -2.50 14.22
CA PRO A 405 -6.02 -3.26 14.20
C PRO A 405 -5.82 -4.79 14.09
N ASP A 406 -4.58 -5.27 13.98
CA ASP A 406 -4.29 -6.70 13.94
C ASP A 406 -4.61 -7.43 15.24
N PHE A 407 -5.05 -8.68 15.09
CA PHE A 407 -5.16 -9.62 16.21
C PHE A 407 -3.82 -10.27 16.59
N GLY A 408 -2.84 -10.25 15.68
CA GLY A 408 -1.59 -10.98 15.83
C GLY A 408 -1.67 -12.46 15.49
N LEU A 409 -2.63 -12.85 14.65
CA LEU A 409 -2.66 -14.18 14.03
C LEU A 409 -1.51 -14.32 13.02
N PRO A 410 -1.06 -15.56 12.74
CA PRO A 410 -0.07 -15.80 11.72
C PRO A 410 -0.48 -15.25 10.35
N PRO A 411 0.44 -14.63 9.59
CA PRO A 411 0.11 -13.97 8.32
C PRO A 411 -0.27 -14.95 7.21
N THR A 412 0.18 -16.21 7.31
CA THR A 412 -0.10 -17.26 6.32
C THR A 412 -0.84 -18.44 6.94
N ASP A 413 -1.68 -19.09 6.13
CA ASP A 413 -2.40 -20.31 6.52
C ASP A 413 -1.53 -21.57 6.57
N THR A 414 -0.21 -21.42 6.44
CA THR A 414 0.77 -22.51 6.48
C THR A 414 1.71 -22.41 7.68
N ASP A 415 1.59 -21.35 8.49
CA ASP A 415 2.45 -21.13 9.64
C ASP A 415 2.19 -22.18 10.75
N PRO A 416 3.22 -22.92 11.21
CA PRO A 416 3.08 -23.93 12.27
C PRO A 416 2.46 -23.42 13.58
N ARG A 417 2.50 -22.11 13.86
CA ARG A 417 1.88 -21.50 15.05
C ARG A 417 0.36 -21.74 15.11
N TRP A 418 -0.32 -21.95 13.98
CA TRP A 418 -1.74 -22.30 13.97
C TRP A 418 -2.09 -23.53 14.80
N VAL A 419 -1.20 -24.52 14.88
CA VAL A 419 -1.43 -25.71 15.71
C VAL A 419 -1.54 -25.34 17.19
N LYS A 420 -0.70 -24.40 17.67
CA LYS A 420 -0.79 -23.90 19.05
C LYS A 420 -2.04 -23.04 19.27
N ILE A 421 -2.48 -22.31 18.25
CA ILE A 421 -3.74 -21.54 18.28
C ILE A 421 -4.93 -22.50 18.47
N PHE A 422 -4.96 -23.63 17.76
CA PHE A 422 -6.04 -24.62 17.93
C PHE A 422 -6.15 -25.11 19.37
N LEU A 423 -5.01 -25.35 20.03
CA LEU A 423 -4.96 -25.68 21.45
C LEU A 423 -5.48 -24.52 22.31
N ALA A 424 -4.91 -23.32 22.16
CA ALA A 424 -5.24 -22.16 23.00
C ALA A 424 -6.74 -21.81 22.99
N PHE A 425 -7.43 -22.02 21.86
CA PHE A 425 -8.88 -21.77 21.72
C PHE A 425 -9.75 -22.98 22.12
N SER A 426 -9.15 -24.11 22.50
CA SER A 426 -9.86 -25.32 22.95
C SER A 426 -9.62 -25.72 24.41
N LEU A 427 -8.66 -25.08 25.10
CA LEU A 427 -8.34 -25.30 26.53
C LEU A 427 -9.49 -24.97 27.50
N LYS A 428 -10.03 -25.99 28.17
CA LYS A 428 -11.08 -25.83 29.20
C LYS A 428 -10.47 -25.43 30.54
N ASP A 429 -10.17 -24.14 30.67
CA ASP A 429 -9.70 -23.54 31.92
C ASP A 429 -10.87 -22.97 32.73
N ASN A 430 -10.71 -22.88 34.05
CA ASN A 430 -11.70 -22.24 34.94
C ASN A 430 -11.49 -20.72 35.09
N ASP A 431 -10.55 -20.16 34.35
CA ASP A 431 -10.21 -18.74 34.36
C ASP A 431 -11.13 -17.90 33.44
N LEU A 432 -10.87 -16.60 33.35
CA LEU A 432 -11.60 -15.69 32.46
C LEU A 432 -11.60 -16.17 30.99
N ARG A 433 -10.46 -16.66 30.49
CA ARG A 433 -10.32 -17.11 29.11
C ARG A 433 -11.24 -18.29 28.83
N GLY A 434 -11.20 -19.32 29.67
CA GLY A 434 -12.05 -20.50 29.50
C GLY A 434 -13.53 -20.17 29.53
N ARG A 435 -13.96 -19.30 30.47
CA ARG A 435 -15.35 -18.83 30.57
C ARG A 435 -15.80 -18.05 29.33
N LEU A 436 -14.96 -17.17 28.78
CA LEU A 436 -15.28 -16.43 27.55
C LEU A 436 -15.41 -17.37 26.36
N LEU A 437 -14.53 -18.36 26.23
CA LEU A 437 -14.60 -19.35 25.16
C LEU A 437 -15.90 -20.17 25.23
N ASP A 438 -16.32 -20.59 26.43
CA ASP A 438 -17.58 -21.33 26.62
C ASP A 438 -18.83 -20.49 26.36
N GLN A 439 -18.75 -19.17 26.49
CA GLN A 439 -19.84 -18.26 26.13
C GLN A 439 -19.96 -18.03 24.61
N ILE A 440 -18.86 -18.13 23.86
CA ILE A 440 -18.81 -17.76 22.44
C ILE A 440 -18.87 -18.98 21.50
N LEU A 441 -18.23 -20.07 21.90
CA LEU A 441 -18.14 -21.32 21.14
C LEU A 441 -19.02 -22.38 21.77
N THR A 442 -19.72 -23.14 20.94
CA THR A 442 -20.45 -24.31 21.41
C THR A 442 -19.48 -25.41 21.87
N PRO A 443 -19.92 -26.36 22.73
CA PRO A 443 -19.10 -27.50 23.11
C PRO A 443 -18.59 -28.32 21.91
N ALA A 444 -19.39 -28.41 20.84
CA ALA A 444 -19.03 -29.10 19.61
C ALA A 444 -17.91 -28.37 18.87
N GLU A 445 -18.01 -27.04 18.71
CA GLU A 445 -16.97 -26.22 18.07
C GLU A 445 -15.66 -26.26 18.86
N ARG A 446 -15.71 -26.18 20.20
CA ARG A 446 -14.52 -26.36 21.06
C ARG A 446 -13.89 -27.75 20.90
N GLY A 447 -14.71 -28.80 20.91
CA GLY A 447 -14.25 -30.18 20.68
C GLY A 447 -13.63 -30.35 19.29
N GLY A 448 -14.18 -29.67 18.29
CA GLY A 448 -13.66 -29.60 16.93
C GLY A 448 -12.25 -29.03 16.87
N LEU A 449 -12.02 -27.87 17.48
CA LEU A 449 -10.69 -27.25 17.61
C LEU A 449 -9.68 -28.17 18.31
N GLN A 450 -10.07 -28.78 19.43
CA GLN A 450 -9.24 -29.74 20.16
C GLN A 450 -8.87 -30.93 19.27
N GLY A 451 -9.84 -31.48 18.53
CA GLY A 451 -9.63 -32.60 17.62
C GLY A 451 -8.61 -32.29 16.53
N ARG A 452 -8.64 -31.08 15.95
CA ARG A 452 -7.65 -30.63 14.96
C ARG A 452 -6.25 -30.46 15.56
N TYR A 453 -6.16 -29.89 16.77
CA TYR A 453 -4.90 -29.84 17.51
C TYR A 453 -4.30 -31.23 17.70
N LEU A 454 -5.09 -32.18 18.24
CA LEU A 454 -4.63 -33.55 18.50
C LEU A 454 -4.17 -34.27 17.22
N ALA A 455 -4.83 -34.02 16.10
CA ALA A 455 -4.46 -34.60 14.81
C ALA A 455 -3.12 -34.04 14.25
N LEU A 456 -2.83 -32.76 14.47
CA LEU A 456 -1.65 -32.09 13.92
C LEU A 456 -0.46 -32.05 14.88
N LYS A 457 -0.69 -32.22 16.19
CA LYS A 457 0.36 -32.19 17.22
C LYS A 457 1.54 -33.13 16.90
N PRO A 458 1.34 -34.40 16.47
CA PRO A 458 2.47 -35.27 16.16
C PRO A 458 3.37 -34.74 15.04
N GLN A 459 2.79 -34.07 14.03
CA GLN A 459 3.56 -33.46 12.95
C GLN A 459 4.35 -32.24 13.45
N LEU A 460 3.74 -31.41 14.31
CA LEU A 460 4.43 -30.28 14.94
C LEU A 460 5.59 -30.74 15.83
N ASP A 461 5.38 -31.77 16.66
CA ASP A 461 6.42 -32.32 17.54
C ASP A 461 7.60 -32.86 16.71
N ALA A 462 7.31 -33.60 15.63
CA ALA A 462 8.32 -34.13 14.72
C ALA A 462 9.12 -33.01 14.01
N LEU A 463 8.43 -31.97 13.54
CA LEU A 463 9.08 -30.79 12.96
C LEU A 463 10.00 -30.12 13.98
N THR A 464 9.50 -29.86 15.19
CA THR A 464 10.28 -29.20 16.26
C THR A 464 11.55 -29.99 16.59
N ALA A 465 11.47 -31.32 16.65
CA ALA A 465 12.61 -32.18 16.90
C ALA A 465 13.63 -32.16 15.73
N ALA A 466 13.16 -32.08 14.48
CA ALA A 466 14.03 -31.98 13.31
C ALA A 466 14.72 -30.61 13.20
N GLU A 467 14.04 -29.52 13.57
CA GLU A 467 14.58 -28.16 13.54
C GLU A 467 15.68 -27.92 14.58
N GLN A 468 15.71 -28.72 15.66
CA GLN A 468 16.76 -28.68 16.68
C GLN A 468 18.04 -29.43 16.26
N ASP A 469 18.00 -30.17 15.15
CA ASP A 469 19.12 -30.95 14.62
C ASP A 469 19.64 -30.31 13.33
N ASP A 470 20.84 -29.72 13.39
CA ASP A 470 21.49 -29.07 12.25
C ASP A 470 21.72 -30.02 11.05
N GLN A 471 21.76 -31.34 11.26
CA GLN A 471 21.92 -32.33 10.19
C GLN A 471 20.62 -32.62 9.43
N ARG A 472 19.46 -32.19 9.96
CA ARG A 472 18.13 -32.50 9.43
C ARG A 472 17.44 -31.32 8.75
N LYS A 473 18.17 -30.28 8.35
CA LYS A 473 17.61 -29.04 7.75
C LYS A 473 16.71 -29.28 6.53
N GLU A 474 17.12 -30.14 5.61
CA GLU A 474 16.30 -30.47 4.43
C GLU A 474 15.04 -31.25 4.80
N GLU A 475 15.14 -32.16 5.77
CA GLU A 475 14.02 -32.93 6.28
C GLU A 475 13.02 -32.00 6.99
N ALA A 476 13.51 -31.10 7.85
CA ALA A 476 12.72 -30.08 8.52
C ALA A 476 11.98 -29.18 7.52
N ALA A 477 12.63 -28.74 6.43
CA ALA A 477 11.98 -27.95 5.39
C ALA A 477 10.82 -28.70 4.70
N LYS A 478 11.01 -29.99 4.39
CA LYS A 478 9.95 -30.85 3.83
C LYS A 478 8.81 -31.07 4.82
N MET A 479 9.13 -31.36 6.09
CA MET A 479 8.14 -31.51 7.16
C MET A 479 7.34 -30.24 7.38
N ARG A 480 7.99 -29.07 7.37
CA ARG A 480 7.33 -27.76 7.50
C ARG A 480 6.35 -27.52 6.37
N THR A 481 6.73 -27.83 5.13
CA THR A 481 5.84 -27.71 3.96
C THR A 481 4.61 -28.60 4.12
N LYS A 482 4.80 -29.88 4.45
CA LYS A 482 3.71 -30.86 4.65
C LYS A 482 2.78 -30.48 5.82
N LEU A 483 3.34 -30.02 6.92
CA LEU A 483 2.56 -29.51 8.05
C LEU A 483 1.76 -28.28 7.63
N GLY A 484 2.38 -27.35 6.90
CA GLY A 484 1.72 -26.16 6.38
C GLY A 484 0.52 -26.48 5.49
N GLU A 485 0.63 -27.45 4.58
CA GLU A 485 -0.50 -27.93 3.77
C GLU A 485 -1.62 -28.52 4.64
N SER A 486 -1.26 -29.31 5.66
CA SER A 486 -2.22 -29.91 6.58
C SER A 486 -2.95 -28.84 7.42
N ILE A 487 -2.24 -27.80 7.86
CA ILE A 487 -2.82 -26.64 8.57
C ILE A 487 -3.77 -25.88 7.66
N HIS A 488 -3.35 -25.60 6.42
CA HIS A 488 -4.17 -24.86 5.46
C HIS A 488 -5.52 -25.56 5.22
N LEU A 489 -5.50 -26.88 5.04
CA LEU A 489 -6.71 -27.69 4.91
C LEU A 489 -7.55 -27.67 6.19
N ALA A 490 -6.92 -27.79 7.37
CA ALA A 490 -7.61 -27.76 8.65
C ALA A 490 -8.32 -26.42 8.90
N LEU A 491 -7.69 -25.29 8.56
CA LEU A 491 -8.24 -23.94 8.70
C LEU A 491 -9.51 -23.74 7.86
N LYS A 492 -9.56 -24.33 6.67
CA LYS A 492 -10.69 -24.25 5.73
C LYS A 492 -11.81 -25.25 6.03
N ALA A 493 -11.52 -26.32 6.77
CA ALA A 493 -12.53 -27.30 7.15
C ALA A 493 -13.55 -26.71 8.14
N SER A 494 -14.78 -27.23 8.12
CA SER A 494 -15.77 -26.94 9.17
C SER A 494 -15.19 -27.31 10.53
N VAL A 495 -15.45 -26.45 11.53
CA VAL A 495 -14.94 -26.64 12.88
C VAL A 495 -15.60 -27.84 13.57
N ALA A 496 -16.89 -28.09 13.32
CA ALA A 496 -17.64 -29.18 13.92
C ALA A 496 -18.84 -29.59 13.06
N ASP A 497 -19.37 -30.80 13.27
CA ASP A 497 -20.56 -31.28 12.58
C ASP A 497 -21.72 -30.30 12.77
N LYS A 498 -22.34 -29.87 11.65
CA LYS A 498 -23.43 -28.88 11.59
C LYS A 498 -23.04 -27.45 11.97
N SER A 499 -21.75 -27.12 12.15
CA SER A 499 -21.31 -25.73 12.22
C SER A 499 -21.07 -25.18 10.83
N ASP A 500 -21.63 -24.00 10.56
CA ASP A 500 -21.39 -23.24 9.33
C ASP A 500 -20.02 -22.52 9.36
N LEU A 501 -19.32 -22.56 10.49
CA LEU A 501 -18.01 -21.93 10.65
C LEU A 501 -16.89 -22.88 10.25
N THR A 502 -15.91 -22.35 9.54
CA THR A 502 -14.60 -23.00 9.42
C THR A 502 -13.82 -22.86 10.73
N VAL A 503 -12.75 -23.65 10.90
CA VAL A 503 -11.82 -23.51 12.04
C VAL A 503 -11.30 -22.08 12.14
N ARG A 504 -10.87 -21.49 11.02
CA ARG A 504 -10.40 -20.10 10.99
C ARG A 504 -11.50 -19.12 11.39
N ALA A 505 -12.69 -19.25 10.82
CA ALA A 505 -13.81 -18.36 11.11
C ALA A 505 -14.26 -18.46 12.59
N ALA A 506 -14.19 -19.64 13.21
CA ALA A 506 -14.48 -19.80 14.64
C ALA A 506 -13.48 -19.04 15.54
N ILE A 507 -12.18 -19.10 15.22
CA ILE A 507 -11.12 -18.36 15.94
C ILE A 507 -11.32 -16.85 15.75
N GLU A 508 -11.51 -16.40 14.50
CA GLU A 508 -11.75 -14.99 14.19
C GLU A 508 -13.06 -14.48 14.84
N LYS A 509 -14.10 -15.30 14.96
CA LYS A 509 -15.34 -14.97 15.68
C LYS A 509 -15.04 -14.68 17.16
N VAL A 510 -14.30 -15.55 17.85
CA VAL A 510 -13.93 -15.32 19.26
C VAL A 510 -13.18 -14.01 19.43
N LEU A 511 -12.15 -13.79 18.62
CA LEU A 511 -11.34 -12.58 18.65
C LEU A 511 -12.16 -11.32 18.39
N ASN A 512 -13.07 -11.37 17.41
CA ASN A 512 -13.95 -10.25 17.10
C ASN A 512 -14.97 -9.97 18.20
N VAL A 513 -15.59 -11.00 18.78
CA VAL A 513 -16.57 -10.83 19.87
C VAL A 513 -15.91 -10.18 21.08
N ILE A 514 -14.75 -10.68 21.53
CA ILE A 514 -14.03 -10.10 22.66
C ILE A 514 -13.52 -8.69 22.31
N GLY A 515 -12.91 -8.53 21.13
CA GLY A 515 -12.40 -7.23 20.66
C GLY A 515 -13.48 -6.14 20.65
N ASN A 516 -14.72 -6.48 20.28
CA ASN A 516 -15.86 -5.55 20.24
C ASN A 516 -16.65 -5.46 21.55
N PHE A 517 -16.26 -6.17 22.61
CA PHE A 517 -16.95 -6.10 23.89
C PHE A 517 -16.46 -4.90 24.71
N HIS A 518 -17.12 -3.75 24.55
CA HIS A 518 -16.69 -2.47 25.13
C HIS A 518 -16.56 -2.47 26.67
N ALA A 519 -17.35 -3.30 27.37
CA ALA A 519 -17.30 -3.43 28.82
C ALA A 519 -16.24 -4.44 29.31
N PHE A 520 -15.44 -5.02 28.40
CA PHE A 520 -14.54 -6.14 28.72
C PHE A 520 -13.55 -5.82 29.83
N TYR A 521 -12.71 -4.79 29.64
CA TYR A 521 -11.78 -4.37 30.70
C TYR A 521 -12.54 -3.89 31.95
N LEU A 522 -13.56 -3.03 31.75
CA LEU A 522 -14.29 -2.36 32.83
C LEU A 522 -14.93 -3.36 33.81
N GLY A 523 -15.51 -4.44 33.29
CA GLY A 523 -16.19 -5.48 34.08
C GLY A 523 -15.26 -6.55 34.65
N SER A 524 -13.97 -6.54 34.34
CA SER A 524 -13.02 -7.61 34.74
C SER A 524 -11.63 -7.08 35.12
N GLN A 525 -11.51 -5.82 35.54
CA GLN A 525 -10.23 -5.13 35.80
C GLN A 525 -9.28 -5.94 36.69
N ARG A 526 -9.74 -6.33 37.89
CA ARG A 526 -8.92 -7.07 38.86
C ARG A 526 -8.42 -8.42 38.33
N GLU A 527 -9.27 -9.15 37.61
CA GLU A 527 -8.91 -10.45 37.04
C GLU A 527 -7.94 -10.29 35.87
N LEU A 528 -8.16 -9.29 35.00
CA LEU A 528 -7.27 -8.97 33.89
C LEU A 528 -5.91 -8.45 34.35
N GLU A 529 -5.86 -7.67 35.44
CA GLU A 529 -4.60 -7.22 36.05
C GLU A 529 -3.81 -8.39 36.64
N ALA A 530 -4.49 -9.32 37.33
CA ALA A 530 -3.86 -10.53 37.84
C ALA A 530 -3.33 -11.42 36.71
N LEU A 531 -4.11 -11.60 35.63
CA LEU A 531 -3.68 -12.34 34.45
C LEU A 531 -2.53 -11.63 33.72
N ALA A 532 -2.53 -10.30 33.64
CA ALA A 532 -1.43 -9.54 33.04
C ALA A 532 -0.13 -9.73 33.82
N ALA A 533 -0.20 -9.76 35.16
CA ALA A 533 0.95 -10.04 36.01
C ALA A 533 1.48 -11.49 35.87
N ALA A 534 0.60 -12.43 35.51
CA ALA A 534 0.94 -13.84 35.26
C ALA A 534 1.27 -14.14 33.79
N SER A 535 1.26 -13.14 32.90
CA SER A 535 1.47 -13.34 31.48
C SER A 535 2.88 -13.83 31.16
N THR A 536 3.00 -14.65 30.11
CA THR A 536 4.29 -15.05 29.55
C THR A 536 5.01 -13.91 28.82
N LYS A 537 4.31 -12.81 28.51
CA LYS A 537 4.92 -11.58 27.98
C LYS A 537 5.30 -10.66 29.12
N SER A 538 6.61 -10.46 29.31
CA SER A 538 7.15 -9.60 30.37
C SER A 538 6.69 -8.14 30.29
N SER A 539 6.29 -7.67 29.11
CA SER A 539 5.76 -6.32 28.90
C SER A 539 4.26 -6.17 29.20
N ALA A 540 3.51 -7.25 29.44
CA ALA A 540 2.05 -7.23 29.47
C ALA A 540 1.46 -6.18 30.43
N VAL A 541 1.96 -6.09 31.65
CA VAL A 541 1.51 -5.07 32.64
C VAL A 541 1.80 -3.65 32.13
N ALA A 542 2.99 -3.42 31.56
CA ALA A 542 3.37 -2.11 31.06
C ALA A 542 2.55 -1.72 29.82
N ASP A 543 2.33 -2.65 28.90
CA ASP A 543 1.54 -2.45 27.67
C ASP A 543 0.07 -2.13 27.99
N VAL A 544 -0.55 -2.87 28.91
CA VAL A 544 -1.94 -2.62 29.33
C VAL A 544 -2.06 -1.25 30.01
N ARG A 545 -1.15 -0.92 30.92
CA ARG A 545 -1.14 0.40 31.58
C ARG A 545 -0.90 1.55 30.61
N ALA A 546 0.02 1.38 29.65
CA ALA A 546 0.28 2.38 28.62
C ALA A 546 -0.96 2.66 27.77
N GLU A 547 -1.70 1.61 27.40
CA GLU A 547 -2.93 1.77 26.61
C GLU A 547 -4.06 2.42 27.42
N ILE A 548 -4.25 2.03 28.69
CA ILE A 548 -5.21 2.69 29.59
C ILE A 548 -4.84 4.18 29.74
N HIS A 549 -3.57 4.47 30.03
CA HIS A 549 -3.08 5.84 30.15
C HIS A 549 -3.36 6.64 28.89
N ARG A 550 -3.03 6.10 27.71
CA ARG A 550 -3.28 6.75 26.42
C ARG A 550 -4.76 7.09 26.22
N LEU A 551 -5.67 6.16 26.54
CA LEU A 551 -7.11 6.38 26.45
C LEU A 551 -7.62 7.42 27.46
N THR A 552 -7.05 7.47 28.66
CA THR A 552 -7.32 8.55 29.63
C THR A 552 -6.85 9.90 29.12
N MET A 553 -5.66 9.98 28.52
CA MET A 553 -5.11 11.22 27.97
C MET A 553 -5.94 11.78 26.81
N GLN A 554 -6.60 10.90 26.06
CA GLN A 554 -7.53 11.26 24.97
C GLN A 554 -8.99 11.38 25.44
N GLY A 555 -9.26 11.33 26.75
CA GLY A 555 -10.60 11.49 27.32
C GLY A 555 -11.60 10.43 26.87
N VAL A 556 -11.15 9.20 26.65
CA VAL A 556 -12.00 8.01 26.42
C VAL A 556 -12.28 7.30 27.74
N LEU A 557 -11.25 7.19 28.58
CA LEU A 557 -11.33 6.62 29.93
C LEU A 557 -11.15 7.72 31.00
N ILE A 558 -11.59 7.42 32.20
CA ILE A 558 -11.36 8.21 33.41
C ILE A 558 -11.00 7.28 34.57
N GLU A 559 -10.05 7.69 35.40
CA GLU A 559 -9.75 6.99 36.65
C GLU A 559 -10.49 7.68 37.80
N THR A 560 -11.25 6.90 38.56
CA THR A 560 -11.97 7.37 39.74
C THR A 560 -11.02 7.53 40.93
N ALA A 561 -11.46 8.25 41.96
CA ALA A 561 -10.67 8.43 43.19
C ALA A 561 -10.33 7.10 43.90
N SER A 562 -11.10 6.02 43.65
CA SER A 562 -10.82 4.68 44.17
C SER A 562 -9.81 3.88 43.34
N GLY A 563 -9.26 4.45 42.25
CA GLY A 563 -8.38 3.76 41.31
C GLY A 563 -9.10 2.83 40.33
N GLN A 564 -10.44 2.87 40.30
CA GLN A 564 -11.23 2.13 39.32
C GLN A 564 -11.30 2.92 38.02
N VAL A 565 -11.10 2.26 36.88
CA VAL A 565 -11.20 2.87 35.55
C VAL A 565 -12.64 2.75 35.03
N ASP A 566 -13.17 3.83 34.45
CA ASP A 566 -14.47 3.85 33.78
C ASP A 566 -14.38 4.59 32.44
N THR A 567 -15.43 4.57 31.62
CA THR A 567 -15.52 5.40 30.43
C THR A 567 -15.90 6.84 30.78
N MET A 568 -15.33 7.80 30.04
CA MET A 568 -15.68 9.22 30.18
C MET A 568 -17.16 9.47 29.85
N SER A 569 -17.65 8.78 28.82
CA SER A 569 -19.06 8.81 28.41
C SER A 569 -19.80 7.59 28.99
N PRO A 570 -21.08 7.73 29.40
CA PRO A 570 -21.90 6.58 29.81
C PRO A 570 -21.97 5.50 28.72
N PRO A 571 -22.09 4.20 29.07
CA PRO A 571 -22.05 3.09 28.10
C PRO A 571 -23.08 3.20 26.95
N ASP A 572 -24.27 3.73 27.22
CA ASP A 572 -25.33 3.98 26.24
C ASP A 572 -25.05 5.15 25.30
N LYS A 573 -24.10 6.02 25.67
CA LYS A 573 -23.70 7.23 24.93
C LYS A 573 -22.30 7.14 24.30
N LEU A 574 -21.62 6.01 24.42
CA LEU A 574 -20.32 5.79 23.79
C LEU A 574 -20.42 6.03 22.29
N SER A 575 -19.60 6.95 21.78
CA SER A 575 -19.52 7.25 20.36
C SER A 575 -18.89 6.11 19.57
N LEU A 576 -18.99 6.14 18.23
CA LEU A 576 -18.28 5.17 17.38
C LEU A 576 -16.77 5.26 17.56
N GLY A 577 -16.24 6.47 17.77
CA GLY A 577 -14.83 6.72 18.06
C GLY A 577 -14.38 6.09 19.38
N GLU A 578 -15.11 6.36 20.46
CA GLU A 578 -14.81 5.77 21.78
C GLU A 578 -14.87 4.24 21.75
N ARG A 579 -15.89 3.67 21.10
CA ARG A 579 -16.01 2.21 20.89
C ARG A 579 -14.82 1.62 20.16
N TYR A 580 -14.37 2.27 19.08
CA TYR A 580 -13.18 1.86 18.34
C TYR A 580 -11.91 1.93 19.19
N MET A 581 -11.77 2.95 20.03
CA MET A 581 -10.61 3.08 20.91
C MET A 581 -10.58 2.03 22.02
N LEU A 582 -11.74 1.71 22.60
CA LEU A 582 -11.88 0.61 23.57
C LEU A 582 -11.54 -0.75 22.94
N ARG A 583 -11.88 -0.95 21.66
CA ARG A 583 -11.42 -2.15 20.92
C ARG A 583 -9.89 -2.25 20.92
N GLY A 584 -9.17 -1.15 20.78
CA GLY A 584 -7.69 -1.13 20.87
C GLY A 584 -7.15 -1.70 22.19
N LEU A 585 -7.75 -1.29 23.32
CA LEU A 585 -7.46 -1.87 24.63
C LEU A 585 -7.77 -3.37 24.68
N ASN A 586 -8.91 -3.79 24.14
CA ASN A 586 -9.28 -5.20 24.08
C ASN A 586 -8.31 -6.03 23.23
N LEU A 587 -7.77 -5.49 22.14
CA LEU A 587 -6.74 -6.16 21.34
C LEU A 587 -5.40 -6.30 22.10
N THR A 588 -5.03 -5.28 22.87
CA THR A 588 -3.88 -5.36 23.78
C THR A 588 -4.10 -6.44 24.83
N LEU A 589 -5.27 -6.51 25.47
CA LEU A 589 -5.62 -7.57 26.42
C LEU A 589 -5.63 -8.96 25.78
N LEU A 590 -6.19 -9.10 24.57
CA LEU A 590 -6.19 -10.37 23.85
C LEU A 590 -4.76 -10.89 23.63
N SER A 591 -3.87 -10.03 23.13
CA SER A 591 -2.51 -10.40 22.74
C SER A 591 -1.49 -10.42 23.88
N GLN A 592 -1.71 -9.66 24.95
CA GLN A 592 -0.78 -9.57 26.08
C GLN A 592 -1.23 -10.40 27.29
N VAL A 593 -2.54 -10.70 27.41
CA VAL A 593 -3.11 -11.28 28.65
C VAL A 593 -3.83 -12.60 28.38
N LEU A 594 -4.81 -12.63 27.47
CA LEU A 594 -5.62 -13.85 27.26
C LEU A 594 -4.90 -14.91 26.41
N PHE A 595 -4.24 -14.50 25.34
CA PHE A 595 -3.58 -15.40 24.39
C PHE A 595 -2.11 -15.03 24.12
N PRO A 596 -1.28 -14.78 25.16
CA PRO A 596 0.07 -14.23 24.99
C PRO A 596 1.03 -15.17 24.25
N GLU A 597 0.80 -16.48 24.27
CA GLU A 597 1.69 -17.45 23.62
C GLU A 597 1.45 -17.61 22.11
N VAL A 598 0.27 -17.17 21.62
CA VAL A 598 -0.17 -17.49 20.26
C VAL A 598 -0.56 -16.28 19.42
N LEU A 599 -0.80 -15.13 20.06
CA LEU A 599 -1.04 -13.86 19.37
C LEU A 599 0.20 -12.98 19.45
N ASP A 600 0.82 -12.75 18.31
CA ASP A 600 1.97 -11.87 18.16
C ASP A 600 1.54 -10.54 17.53
N ARG A 601 1.51 -9.48 18.33
CA ARG A 601 0.94 -8.19 17.94
C ARG A 601 1.77 -7.07 18.56
N SER A 602 2.12 -6.08 17.73
CA SER A 602 2.66 -4.81 18.22
C SER A 602 1.59 -4.02 18.97
N THR A 603 1.90 -3.61 20.20
CA THR A 603 1.04 -2.76 21.05
C THR A 603 1.19 -1.27 20.72
N ALA A 604 2.15 -0.91 19.87
CA ALA A 604 2.32 0.46 19.40
C ALA A 604 1.12 0.93 18.56
N PRO A 605 0.85 2.25 18.51
CA PRO A 605 -0.09 2.83 17.55
C PRO A 605 0.21 2.40 16.11
N ALA A 606 -0.81 2.38 15.25
CA ALA A 606 -0.65 2.01 13.85
C ALA A 606 0.50 2.81 13.20
N TYR A 607 1.43 2.11 12.56
CA TYR A 607 2.64 2.73 12.05
C TYR A 607 2.33 3.59 10.82
N VAL A 608 2.92 4.76 10.78
CA VAL A 608 2.94 5.65 9.63
C VAL A 608 4.34 6.23 9.51
N SER A 609 4.80 6.46 8.29
CA SER A 609 6.09 7.12 8.06
C SER A 609 6.06 8.53 8.68
N PRO A 610 7.01 8.90 9.55
CA PRO A 610 7.09 10.25 10.12
C PRO A 610 7.38 11.33 9.07
N ARG A 611 7.72 10.93 7.84
CA ARG A 611 7.82 11.84 6.68
C ARG A 611 6.45 12.30 6.18
N LEU A 612 5.38 11.53 6.40
CA LEU A 612 4.04 11.88 5.92
C LEU A 612 3.23 12.69 6.93
N THR A 613 3.53 12.54 8.22
CA THR A 613 2.77 13.18 9.29
C THR A 613 3.57 13.22 10.59
N THR A 614 3.35 14.27 11.38
CA THR A 614 3.85 14.35 12.77
C THR A 614 2.88 13.61 13.70
N PRO A 615 3.36 12.74 14.62
CA PRO A 615 2.49 12.05 15.57
C PRO A 615 1.69 13.02 16.45
N LYS A 616 0.40 12.76 16.66
CA LYS A 616 -0.50 13.62 17.45
C LYS A 616 -1.14 12.80 18.56
N GLN A 617 -1.04 13.25 19.81
CA GLN A 617 -1.61 12.55 20.95
C GLN A 617 -2.93 13.20 21.40
N TRP A 618 -3.88 13.29 20.47
CA TRP A 618 -5.21 13.82 20.75
C TRP A 618 -6.29 13.18 19.86
N ARG A 619 -7.54 13.43 20.24
CA ARG A 619 -8.71 13.24 19.38
C ARG A 619 -9.52 14.53 19.32
N ASP A 620 -10.20 14.74 18.20
CA ASP A 620 -11.07 15.89 17.97
C ASP A 620 -12.52 15.43 17.81
N VAL A 621 -13.45 16.08 18.51
CA VAL A 621 -14.90 15.83 18.45
C VAL A 621 -15.59 17.07 17.87
N TYR A 622 -16.17 16.94 16.69
CA TYR A 622 -16.73 18.04 15.90
C TYR A 622 -18.15 18.37 16.33
N ARG A 623 -18.47 19.68 16.32
CA ARG A 623 -19.75 20.22 16.75
C ARG A 623 -20.37 21.00 15.61
N TYR A 624 -21.66 20.76 15.37
CA TYR A 624 -22.40 21.41 14.31
C TYR A 624 -23.65 22.08 14.85
N ASP A 625 -24.05 23.15 14.20
CA ASP A 625 -25.34 23.77 14.41
C ASP A 625 -26.46 22.78 14.03
N PRO A 626 -27.43 22.51 14.92
CA PRO A 626 -28.44 21.49 14.68
C PRO A 626 -29.37 21.84 13.51
N ASP A 627 -29.62 23.14 13.29
CA ASP A 627 -30.59 23.65 12.33
C ASP A 627 -29.96 23.84 10.95
N SER A 628 -28.88 24.63 10.86
CA SER A 628 -28.20 24.95 9.60
C SER A 628 -27.22 23.86 9.16
N GLY A 629 -26.81 22.97 10.07
CA GLY A 629 -25.82 21.93 9.80
C GLY A 629 -24.38 22.44 9.68
N LYS A 630 -24.13 23.74 9.86
CA LYS A 630 -22.80 24.36 9.76
C LYS A 630 -21.86 23.89 10.86
N LEU A 631 -20.58 23.74 10.54
CA LEU A 631 -19.54 23.46 11.53
C LEU A 631 -19.39 24.64 12.48
N LEU A 632 -19.49 24.40 13.78
CA LEU A 632 -19.26 25.39 14.84
C LEU A 632 -17.81 25.37 15.34
N GLY A 633 -17.13 24.23 15.18
CA GLY A 633 -15.78 23.97 15.67
C GLY A 633 -15.68 22.56 16.28
N TRP A 634 -14.66 22.31 17.10
CA TRP A 634 -14.45 21.01 17.73
C TRP A 634 -13.96 21.13 19.18
N ILE A 635 -14.01 20.01 19.89
CA ILE A 635 -13.38 19.82 21.19
C ILE A 635 -12.18 18.91 20.97
N ARG A 636 -10.99 19.37 21.36
CA ARG A 636 -9.78 18.57 21.38
C ARG A 636 -9.57 17.96 22.75
N TYR A 637 -9.47 16.64 22.82
CA TYR A 637 -9.08 15.91 24.02
C TYR A 637 -7.61 15.53 23.93
N THR A 638 -6.82 16.10 24.83
CA THR A 638 -5.38 15.84 24.97
C THR A 638 -4.98 16.19 26.38
N LYS A 639 -3.88 15.65 26.93
CA LYS A 639 -3.46 16.18 28.24
C LYS A 639 -4.26 15.65 29.44
N ALA A 640 -5.21 14.73 29.22
CA ALA A 640 -6.39 14.52 30.08
C ALA A 640 -7.22 15.81 30.31
N ARG A 641 -7.26 16.70 29.31
CA ARG A 641 -7.97 17.99 29.32
C ARG A 641 -8.78 18.14 28.03
N LEU A 642 -9.76 19.05 28.07
CA LEU A 642 -10.54 19.44 26.91
C LEU A 642 -10.21 20.89 26.53
N PHE A 643 -10.16 21.15 25.23
CA PHE A 643 -9.92 22.48 24.67
C PHE A 643 -10.89 22.74 23.53
N ASN A 644 -11.52 23.92 23.52
CA ASN A 644 -12.50 24.28 22.51
C ASN A 644 -11.81 25.02 21.36
N PHE A 645 -12.19 24.67 20.14
CA PHE A 645 -11.78 25.37 18.92
C PHE A 645 -13.04 25.82 18.16
N ASP A 646 -12.93 26.93 17.45
CA ASP A 646 -13.94 27.35 16.48
C ASP A 646 -13.73 26.67 15.11
N ALA A 647 -14.63 26.92 14.17
CA ALA A 647 -14.58 26.33 12.82
C ALA A 647 -13.37 26.79 11.98
N GLU A 648 -12.66 27.84 12.42
CA GLU A 648 -11.47 28.36 11.76
C GLU A 648 -10.17 27.86 12.41
N GLY A 649 -10.26 26.92 13.37
CA GLY A 649 -9.09 26.36 14.04
C GLY A 649 -8.43 27.25 15.08
N ARG A 650 -9.16 28.26 15.58
CA ARG A 650 -8.69 29.13 16.66
C ARG A 650 -9.14 28.60 18.00
N PHE A 651 -8.27 28.73 19.00
CA PHE A 651 -8.54 28.30 20.36
C PHE A 651 -9.52 29.25 21.07
N LEU A 652 -10.47 28.67 21.81
CA LEU A 652 -11.50 29.36 22.60
C LEU A 652 -11.25 29.12 24.10
N PRO A 653 -10.44 29.95 24.78
CA PRO A 653 -10.08 29.76 26.19
C PRO A 653 -11.28 29.81 27.13
N ASP A 654 -12.24 30.69 26.86
CA ASP A 654 -13.47 30.85 27.66
C ASP A 654 -14.60 29.91 27.20
N GLY A 655 -14.31 29.00 26.27
CA GLY A 655 -15.28 28.07 25.70
C GLY A 655 -16.09 28.64 24.52
N PRO A 656 -17.13 27.91 24.07
CA PRO A 656 -17.93 28.28 22.91
C PRO A 656 -18.57 29.67 23.04
N GLY A 657 -18.41 30.52 22.04
CA GLY A 657 -18.88 31.92 22.06
C GLY A 657 -17.90 32.93 22.70
N GLY A 658 -16.80 32.45 23.29
CA GLY A 658 -15.72 33.29 23.81
C GLY A 658 -14.82 33.89 22.72
N LYS A 659 -13.82 34.68 23.13
CA LYS A 659 -12.86 35.31 22.21
C LYS A 659 -11.92 34.26 21.60
N ALA A 660 -11.91 34.16 20.28
CA ALA A 660 -11.00 33.26 19.55
C ALA A 660 -9.56 33.78 19.51
N VAL A 661 -8.60 32.87 19.70
CA VAL A 661 -7.16 33.14 19.68
C VAL A 661 -6.48 32.22 18.66
N PRO A 662 -5.70 32.76 17.70
CA PRO A 662 -4.90 31.93 16.80
C PRO A 662 -3.93 31.02 17.57
N VAL A 663 -3.61 29.86 16.99
CA VAL A 663 -2.64 28.92 17.58
C VAL A 663 -1.51 28.65 16.61
N VAL A 664 -0.38 28.23 17.16
CA VAL A 664 0.74 27.66 16.40
C VAL A 664 0.94 26.21 16.83
N TYR A 665 1.22 25.36 15.85
CA TYR A 665 1.56 23.96 16.06
C TYR A 665 3.09 23.81 16.10
N LEU A 666 3.58 23.06 17.08
CA LEU A 666 5.00 22.84 17.33
C LEU A 666 5.25 21.42 17.82
N MET A 667 6.51 20.99 17.79
CA MET A 667 6.92 19.70 18.31
C MET A 667 7.27 19.84 19.79
N ASP A 668 6.81 18.91 20.62
CA ASP A 668 7.21 18.82 22.02
C ASP A 668 8.46 17.94 22.21
N ASP A 669 8.95 17.88 23.46
CA ASP A 669 10.16 17.13 23.82
C ASP A 669 10.06 15.61 23.53
N ASN A 670 8.85 15.09 23.33
CA ASN A 670 8.60 13.69 22.99
C ASN A 670 8.53 13.45 21.47
N GLY A 671 8.79 14.47 20.65
CA GLY A 671 8.67 14.37 19.19
C GLY A 671 7.23 14.30 18.70
N THR A 672 6.27 14.77 19.50
CA THR A 672 4.85 14.78 19.15
C THR A 672 4.35 16.19 18.89
N LEU A 673 3.31 16.32 18.07
CA LEU A 673 2.69 17.59 17.79
C LEU A 673 1.94 18.08 19.04
N THR A 674 2.18 19.34 19.40
CA THR A 674 1.44 20.11 20.39
C THR A 674 1.08 21.47 19.80
N TRP A 675 0.30 22.27 20.52
CA TRP A 675 -0.09 23.61 20.10
C TRP A 675 -0.05 24.59 21.27
N GLN A 676 0.07 25.88 20.95
CA GLN A 676 -0.05 26.97 21.93
C GLN A 676 -0.70 28.22 21.30
N PRO A 677 -1.35 29.09 22.08
CA PRO A 677 -1.84 30.37 21.59
C PRO A 677 -0.70 31.20 20.98
N GLN A 678 -0.94 31.80 19.82
CA GLN A 678 0.00 32.73 19.20
C GLN A 678 0.03 34.02 20.02
N ALA A 679 1.23 34.43 20.47
CA ALA A 679 1.41 35.71 21.13
C ALA A 679 0.97 36.85 20.19
N ALA A 680 0.27 37.86 20.72
CA ALA A 680 -0.06 39.04 19.94
C ALA A 680 1.23 39.66 19.39
N PRO A 681 1.30 40.02 18.10
CA PRO A 681 2.48 40.70 17.57
C PRO A 681 2.74 41.95 18.41
N ALA A 682 3.99 42.15 18.82
CA ALA A 682 4.38 43.34 19.57
C ALA A 682 3.95 44.57 18.76
N VAL A 683 3.22 45.50 19.39
CA VAL A 683 2.83 46.76 18.77
C VAL A 683 4.12 47.50 18.44
N VAL A 684 4.51 47.49 17.16
CA VAL A 684 5.58 48.34 16.67
C VAL A 684 5.03 49.76 16.75
N SER A 685 5.47 50.49 17.78
CA SER A 685 5.17 51.91 17.87
C SER A 685 5.78 52.59 16.64
N PRO A 686 4.99 53.34 15.85
CA PRO A 686 5.54 54.07 14.72
C PRO A 686 6.61 55.04 15.26
N LYS A 687 7.83 54.93 14.73
CA LYS A 687 8.87 55.94 14.91
C LYS A 687 8.73 57.01 13.84
#